data_AF-A0A2H3ETE1-F1
#
_entry.id   AF-A0A2H3ETE1-F1
#
_cell.length_a   1.000
_cell.length_b   1.000
_cell.length_c   1.000
_cell.angle_alpha   90.00
_cell.angle_beta   90.00
_cell.angle_gamma   90.00
#
_symmetry.space_group_name_H-M   'P 1'
#
loop_
_entity.id
_entity.type
_entity.pdbx_description
1 polymer ?
#
loop_
_entity_poly.entity_id
_entity_poly.type
_entity_poly.pdbx_seq_one_letter_code
_entity_poly.pdbx_strand_id
1 'polypeptide(L)'
;MRNTPSRIVNQSLPRRIKLFWKRLCAVFSTPRARKDSSPDATSNSDQNVVVIAPSDSHEEILYQNISDNGGPISEAIPDSLSELQLEQLSTSSVVVSQVGPADEHPSSQSSNASDDSESSWDPDSESKYKTLPQVTISATIETGQAESTIKVPMQRNYTGRRPVILSSLADIPCATLGVQGVLDRLNATLGTSHTFDTPSVLSVLGDCIVKNYDFGTAYGRLRGVWSRNNDCTIEDELRTREEEDKERRRKALVGNNLMKWAPPPRRIWDLCSNRVVAWWIVNDSASVWDEWPRPISHAWVDEKDRMDVWTPINGKEWPVPIPKDANLDLIRIEMLRLGVTYTWLDVLCLRQKGSPREDLRVEEWKLDVPTIGEVYMWARVVIYLSGLGRPLSLKEGDLESDRCWFRRAWTLQEVGYKRIVAGDTPDGPMHAKPVDDNGNYETEMLTSFHKQLEHMEENYGYYNAFCLFDTLADMQNRVSTNPVDRVAGLAFCLHAQRVYHESETPEDAWTALVNAISNRMRAKILFLYPGVGLGCKKWRPTWEQVMTEPLPEDVDCYGFVDRHDETDEDWYNCGPCIEQGFVQGLHAGSVEGVDRCGELVVKDADGKQHTFKIRVTHQFPIPEGAYTLLGDFWLWDREKARKFWVVGRSLPDRRFEKLSVIKIPDEEERKRLYQCGVVQWGLKIYLL
;
A
#
# COMPACT_ATOMS: atom_id res chain seq x y z
N MET A 1 20.01 -57.88 7.80
CA MET A 1 18.83 -58.22 6.96
C MET A 1 17.55 -57.92 7.74
N ARG A 2 16.44 -57.68 7.01
CA ARG A 2 15.18 -57.07 7.49
C ARG A 2 15.33 -55.59 7.90
N ASN A 3 14.73 -54.72 7.09
CA ASN A 3 14.66 -53.29 7.30
C ASN A 3 13.32 -52.94 7.95
N THR A 4 13.29 -51.90 8.79
CA THR A 4 12.06 -51.25 9.25
C THR A 4 12.27 -49.73 9.30
N PRO A 5 11.73 -48.93 8.35
CA PRO A 5 11.89 -47.48 8.36
C PRO A 5 10.88 -46.81 9.32
N SER A 6 11.35 -45.94 10.20
CA SER A 6 10.52 -45.23 11.17
C SER A 6 10.08 -43.85 10.68
N ARG A 7 8.79 -43.73 10.34
CA ARG A 7 7.96 -42.51 10.29
C ARG A 7 8.68 -41.16 10.03
N ILE A 8 8.60 -40.69 8.78
CA ILE A 8 8.46 -39.25 8.51
C ILE A 8 7.07 -38.83 9.01
N VAL A 9 6.97 -37.72 9.75
CA VAL A 9 5.70 -37.21 10.28
C VAL A 9 5.31 -35.93 9.53
N ASN A 10 4.49 -36.07 8.47
CA ASN A 10 3.87 -34.93 7.80
C ASN A 10 2.80 -34.29 8.68
N GLN A 11 3.08 -33.13 9.28
CA GLN A 11 2.10 -32.36 10.06
C GLN A 11 1.22 -31.44 9.17
N SER A 12 0.22 -32.06 8.55
CA SER A 12 -1.13 -31.51 8.43
C SER A 12 -1.34 -30.05 7.95
N LEU A 13 -0.79 -29.67 6.79
CA LEU A 13 -1.27 -28.48 6.06
C LEU A 13 -2.78 -28.55 5.69
N PRO A 14 -3.33 -29.69 5.18
CA PRO A 14 -4.70 -29.75 4.65
C PRO A 14 -5.84 -29.47 5.65
N ARG A 15 -5.58 -29.50 6.96
CA ARG A 15 -6.60 -29.19 7.97
C ARG A 15 -6.88 -27.71 8.14
N ARG A 16 -5.92 -26.81 7.86
CA ARG A 16 -6.20 -25.36 7.82
C ARG A 16 -7.05 -25.02 6.59
N ILE A 17 -6.62 -25.50 5.41
CA ILE A 17 -7.31 -25.36 4.13
C ILE A 17 -8.80 -25.80 4.24
N LYS A 18 -9.08 -27.00 4.77
CA LYS A 18 -10.48 -27.48 4.92
C LYS A 18 -11.29 -26.83 6.06
N LEU A 19 -10.68 -26.03 6.95
CA LEU A 19 -11.41 -25.15 7.88
C LEU A 19 -11.69 -23.77 7.26
N PHE A 20 -10.74 -23.24 6.48
CA PHE A 20 -10.82 -21.97 5.78
C PHE A 20 -11.95 -21.98 4.74
N TRP A 21 -11.93 -22.94 3.80
CA TRP A 21 -13.01 -23.11 2.83
C TRP A 21 -14.38 -23.39 3.46
N LYS A 22 -14.43 -24.03 4.63
CA LYS A 22 -15.69 -24.22 5.37
C LYS A 22 -16.25 -22.94 5.97
N ARG A 23 -15.42 -21.95 6.32
CA ARG A 23 -15.90 -20.60 6.69
C ARG A 23 -16.35 -19.84 5.45
N LEU A 24 -15.55 -19.86 4.38
CA LEU A 24 -15.81 -19.11 3.16
C LEU A 24 -17.12 -19.55 2.47
N CYS A 25 -17.38 -20.86 2.36
CA CYS A 25 -18.63 -21.37 1.77
C CYS A 25 -19.87 -21.22 2.68
N ALA A 26 -19.72 -21.05 3.99
CA ALA A 26 -20.84 -20.92 4.92
C ALA A 26 -21.51 -19.54 4.85
N VAL A 27 -20.73 -18.48 4.58
CA VAL A 27 -21.21 -17.08 4.54
C VAL A 27 -22.06 -16.78 3.29
N PHE A 28 -21.97 -17.58 2.22
CA PHE A 28 -22.57 -17.29 0.91
C PHE A 28 -23.61 -18.33 0.43
N SER A 29 -24.30 -19.01 1.35
CA SER A 29 -25.18 -20.16 1.03
C SER A 29 -26.61 -20.05 1.58
N THR A 30 -27.48 -19.25 0.94
CA THR A 30 -28.94 -19.33 1.17
C THR A 30 -29.57 -20.45 0.32
N PRO A 31 -30.53 -21.26 0.83
CA PRO A 31 -31.02 -22.43 0.11
C PRO A 31 -31.99 -22.08 -1.03
N ARG A 32 -31.72 -22.56 -2.25
CA ARG A 32 -32.65 -22.42 -3.39
C ARG A 32 -33.68 -23.55 -3.39
N ALA A 33 -34.96 -23.20 -3.59
CA ALA A 33 -36.06 -24.15 -3.58
C ALA A 33 -35.98 -25.18 -4.72
N ARG A 34 -36.39 -26.41 -4.41
CA ARG A 34 -36.33 -27.58 -5.30
C ARG A 34 -37.46 -27.56 -6.35
N LYS A 35 -37.12 -27.88 -7.60
CA LYS A 35 -38.08 -28.36 -8.62
C LYS A 35 -37.44 -29.51 -9.39
N ASP A 36 -37.83 -30.74 -9.07
CA ASP A 36 -37.47 -31.92 -9.85
C ASP A 36 -38.41 -32.04 -11.06
N SER A 37 -37.87 -32.29 -12.27
CA SER A 37 -38.39 -33.25 -13.27
C SER A 37 -37.53 -33.20 -14.55
N SER A 38 -37.47 -34.33 -15.26
CA SER A 38 -36.56 -34.65 -16.37
C SER A 38 -37.37 -35.37 -17.50
N PRO A 39 -36.75 -35.97 -18.53
CA PRO A 39 -36.17 -35.36 -19.73
C PRO A 39 -36.86 -35.84 -21.04
N ASP A 40 -36.31 -35.47 -22.20
CA ASP A 40 -35.79 -36.40 -23.23
C ASP A 40 -35.00 -35.59 -24.30
N ALA A 41 -33.77 -35.96 -24.67
CA ALA A 41 -33.38 -36.85 -25.79
C ALA A 41 -33.68 -36.24 -27.19
N THR A 42 -32.81 -36.27 -28.23
CA THR A 42 -31.47 -36.87 -28.47
C THR A 42 -30.85 -36.10 -29.67
N SER A 43 -29.54 -35.89 -29.85
CA SER A 43 -28.59 -36.80 -30.56
C SER A 43 -27.40 -35.98 -31.14
N ASN A 44 -26.24 -36.64 -31.31
CA ASN A 44 -25.16 -36.49 -32.33
C ASN A 44 -25.47 -35.60 -33.58
N SER A 45 -24.52 -34.96 -34.29
CA SER A 45 -23.07 -34.63 -34.15
C SER A 45 -22.69 -33.66 -35.33
N ASP A 46 -21.49 -33.40 -35.87
CA ASP A 46 -20.13 -33.98 -35.80
C ASP A 46 -19.02 -33.03 -36.38
N GLN A 47 -17.76 -33.49 -36.36
CA GLN A 47 -16.57 -33.13 -37.20
C GLN A 47 -16.57 -31.87 -38.10
N ASN A 48 -15.48 -31.08 -38.01
CA ASN A 48 -14.31 -31.27 -38.90
C ASN A 48 -13.05 -30.48 -38.49
N VAL A 49 -11.88 -30.87 -39.03
CA VAL A 49 -10.55 -30.31 -38.74
C VAL A 49 -9.83 -29.91 -40.03
N VAL A 50 -9.16 -28.76 -40.04
CA VAL A 50 -8.04 -28.45 -40.96
C VAL A 50 -6.93 -27.75 -40.17
N VAL A 51 -5.68 -28.06 -40.50
CA VAL A 51 -4.45 -27.54 -39.86
C VAL A 51 -3.54 -26.96 -40.95
N ILE A 52 -2.84 -25.86 -40.67
CA ILE A 52 -1.43 -25.55 -41.06
C ILE A 52 -1.08 -24.14 -40.53
N ALA A 53 0.21 -23.90 -40.24
CA ALA A 53 0.73 -22.71 -39.57
C ALA A 53 1.62 -21.85 -40.53
N PRO A 54 2.74 -21.23 -40.09
CA PRO A 54 2.80 -19.84 -39.67
C PRO A 54 3.65 -18.94 -40.60
N SER A 55 3.78 -17.66 -40.26
CA SER A 55 4.74 -16.75 -40.91
C SER A 55 5.28 -15.68 -39.94
N ASP A 56 6.57 -15.77 -39.62
CA ASP A 56 7.30 -14.71 -38.91
C ASP A 56 7.65 -13.53 -39.84
N SER A 57 7.84 -12.35 -39.26
CA SER A 57 8.77 -11.34 -39.81
C SER A 57 9.24 -10.38 -38.71
N HIS A 58 10.55 -10.11 -38.67
CA HIS A 58 11.16 -9.03 -37.90
C HIS A 58 11.12 -7.73 -38.72
N GLU A 59 11.15 -6.57 -38.05
CA GLU A 59 12.00 -5.46 -38.51
C GLU A 59 12.39 -4.53 -37.35
N GLU A 60 13.47 -3.75 -37.53
CA GLU A 60 14.14 -3.02 -36.45
C GLU A 60 13.92 -1.49 -36.51
N ILE A 61 13.89 -0.89 -35.31
CA ILE A 61 14.38 0.44 -34.90
C ILE A 61 14.70 1.46 -36.02
N LEU A 62 14.06 2.64 -35.96
CA LEU A 62 14.69 3.87 -36.45
C LEU A 62 14.27 5.10 -35.64
N TYR A 63 15.22 5.65 -34.86
CA TYR A 63 15.11 6.97 -34.24
C TYR A 63 15.54 8.05 -35.25
N GLN A 64 14.79 9.15 -35.36
CA GLN A 64 15.29 10.39 -35.97
C GLN A 64 14.93 11.61 -35.13
N ASN A 65 15.96 12.36 -34.73
CA ASN A 65 15.83 13.71 -34.19
C ASN A 65 15.78 14.71 -35.35
N ILE A 66 14.96 15.75 -35.24
CA ILE A 66 15.06 16.98 -36.04
C ILE A 66 15.00 18.17 -35.07
N SER A 67 15.90 19.13 -35.25
CA SER A 67 16.01 20.36 -34.43
C SER A 67 15.52 21.58 -35.21
N ASP A 68 15.03 22.58 -34.47
CA ASP A 68 14.88 24.00 -34.80
C ASP A 68 14.73 24.47 -36.25
N ASN A 69 13.67 25.25 -36.51
CA ASN A 69 13.88 26.70 -36.76
C ASN A 69 12.60 27.55 -36.69
N GLY A 70 12.64 28.59 -35.85
CA GLY A 70 12.36 29.99 -36.23
C GLY A 70 10.95 30.45 -36.65
N GLY A 71 10.40 31.41 -35.90
CA GLY A 71 9.48 32.42 -36.44
C GLY A 71 8.21 32.68 -35.60
N PRO A 72 7.99 33.90 -35.07
CA PRO A 72 6.75 34.25 -34.39
C PRO A 72 5.68 34.75 -35.39
N ILE A 73 4.41 34.46 -35.10
CA ILE A 73 3.24 35.11 -35.73
C ILE A 73 2.33 35.59 -34.61
N SER A 74 1.96 36.88 -34.66
CA SER A 74 0.92 37.50 -33.83
C SER A 74 -0.35 37.71 -34.67
N GLU A 75 -1.40 38.24 -34.03
CA GLU A 75 -2.72 38.53 -34.63
C GLU A 75 -3.61 37.28 -34.86
N ALA A 76 -4.93 37.30 -34.63
CA ALA A 76 -5.79 38.35 -34.07
C ALA A 76 -6.93 37.77 -33.21
N ILE A 77 -7.50 38.62 -32.35
CA ILE A 77 -8.81 38.44 -31.73
C ILE A 77 -9.90 38.70 -32.78
N PRO A 78 -10.99 37.91 -32.81
CA PRO A 78 -12.29 38.38 -33.28
C PRO A 78 -13.29 38.41 -32.12
N ASP A 79 -13.55 39.60 -31.59
CA ASP A 79 -14.72 39.86 -30.75
C ASP A 79 -15.98 39.78 -31.63
N SER A 80 -16.91 38.88 -31.31
CA SER A 80 -18.37 39.08 -31.43
C SER A 80 -19.15 37.80 -31.15
N LEU A 81 -20.01 37.85 -30.13
CA LEU A 81 -21.45 37.57 -30.24
C LEU A 81 -22.13 37.91 -28.91
N SER A 82 -22.61 39.15 -28.81
CA SER A 82 -23.66 39.53 -27.85
C SER A 82 -25.02 39.42 -28.53
N GLU A 83 -26.08 39.41 -27.71
CA GLU A 83 -27.49 39.17 -28.11
C GLU A 83 -27.73 37.71 -28.53
N LEU A 84 -28.70 36.98 -27.95
CA LEU A 84 -30.06 37.41 -27.62
C LEU A 84 -30.65 36.82 -26.31
N GLN A 85 -31.76 37.43 -25.91
CA GLN A 85 -32.85 36.87 -25.08
C GLN A 85 -32.56 36.47 -23.62
N LEU A 86 -32.69 37.49 -22.77
CA LEU A 86 -33.08 37.36 -21.37
C LEU A 86 -34.57 36.97 -21.27
N GLU A 87 -34.87 35.71 -20.95
CA GLU A 87 -36.23 35.26 -20.58
C GLU A 87 -36.33 34.80 -19.11
N GLN A 88 -37.54 34.89 -18.58
CA GLN A 88 -37.81 34.99 -17.15
C GLN A 88 -37.79 33.63 -16.43
N LEU A 89 -36.79 33.40 -15.58
CA LEU A 89 -36.87 32.33 -14.56
C LEU A 89 -37.87 32.72 -13.46
N SER A 90 -39.13 32.34 -13.67
CA SER A 90 -40.18 32.47 -12.66
C SER A 90 -39.97 31.51 -11.49
N THR A 91 -40.32 31.95 -10.29
CA THR A 91 -40.22 31.18 -9.05
C THR A 91 -41.09 29.92 -9.09
N SER A 92 -40.47 28.74 -9.03
CA SER A 92 -41.17 27.47 -8.83
C SER A 92 -41.01 27.00 -7.38
N SER A 93 -42.09 27.10 -6.60
CA SER A 93 -42.15 26.62 -5.22
C SER A 93 -42.33 25.10 -5.18
N VAL A 94 -41.39 24.37 -4.59
CA VAL A 94 -41.55 22.93 -4.36
C VAL A 94 -42.66 22.69 -3.33
N VAL A 95 -43.76 22.08 -3.77
CA VAL A 95 -44.91 21.76 -2.92
C VAL A 95 -44.61 20.54 -2.05
N VAL A 96 -44.82 20.68 -0.73
CA VAL A 96 -44.78 19.55 0.21
C VAL A 96 -46.11 18.80 0.14
N SER A 97 -46.10 17.62 -0.48
CA SER A 97 -47.27 16.73 -0.53
C SER A 97 -47.45 15.99 0.80
N GLN A 98 -48.33 16.50 1.65
CA GLN A 98 -48.90 15.71 2.75
C GLN A 98 -50.00 14.77 2.23
N VAL A 99 -50.05 13.53 2.72
CA VAL A 99 -51.21 12.63 2.59
C VAL A 99 -51.52 12.08 3.97
N GLY A 100 -52.80 12.15 4.37
CA GLY A 100 -53.30 11.70 5.67
C GLY A 100 -53.49 10.18 5.77
N PRO A 101 -53.88 9.68 6.97
CA PRO A 101 -53.81 8.25 7.30
C PRO A 101 -55.01 7.44 6.81
N ALA A 102 -54.79 6.12 6.68
CA ALA A 102 -55.84 5.10 6.59
C ALA A 102 -55.37 3.80 7.28
N ASP A 103 -55.92 3.56 8.47
CA ASP A 103 -56.16 2.31 9.21
C ASP A 103 -55.15 1.15 9.20
N GLU A 104 -54.68 0.80 10.40
CA GLU A 104 -54.04 -0.47 10.71
C GLU A 104 -55.09 -1.59 10.92
N HIS A 105 -54.79 -2.84 10.50
CA HIS A 105 -54.56 -3.96 11.43
C HIS A 105 -54.26 -5.30 10.68
N PRO A 106 -53.68 -6.32 11.35
CA PRO A 106 -52.61 -7.11 10.74
C PRO A 106 -52.97 -8.52 10.27
N SER A 107 -52.15 -9.05 9.34
CA SER A 107 -52.00 -10.48 9.07
C SER A 107 -50.56 -10.92 9.31
N SER A 108 -50.30 -11.52 10.49
CA SER A 108 -48.98 -11.96 10.90
C SER A 108 -48.56 -13.29 10.24
N GLN A 109 -47.54 -13.27 9.38
CA GLN A 109 -46.72 -14.46 9.08
C GLN A 109 -45.24 -14.09 9.06
N SER A 110 -44.48 -14.62 10.02
CA SER A 110 -43.05 -14.42 10.16
C SER A 110 -42.26 -15.44 9.31
N SER A 111 -41.49 -14.96 8.33
CA SER A 111 -40.44 -15.74 7.68
C SER A 111 -39.07 -15.20 8.09
N ASN A 112 -38.44 -15.83 9.09
CA ASN A 112 -37.08 -15.49 9.50
C ASN A 112 -36.11 -15.86 8.37
N ALA A 113 -35.59 -14.85 7.66
CA ALA A 113 -34.35 -14.97 6.91
C ALA A 113 -33.20 -14.56 7.83
N SER A 114 -32.17 -15.41 7.99
CA SER A 114 -31.04 -15.09 8.85
C SER A 114 -30.10 -14.09 8.16
N ASP A 115 -29.76 -13.03 8.89
CA ASP A 115 -28.78 -12.02 8.46
C ASP A 115 -27.39 -12.46 8.94
N ASP A 116 -26.70 -13.23 8.10
CA ASP A 116 -25.37 -13.76 8.36
C ASP A 116 -24.32 -13.10 7.44
N SER A 117 -24.26 -11.76 7.44
CA SER A 117 -23.15 -11.01 6.86
C SER A 117 -22.32 -10.31 7.93
N GLU A 118 -21.38 -11.03 8.56
CA GLU A 118 -20.35 -10.49 9.47
C GLU A 118 -19.30 -9.64 8.71
N SER A 119 -19.77 -8.61 8.00
CA SER A 119 -18.98 -7.40 7.85
C SER A 119 -18.80 -6.79 9.24
N SER A 120 -17.55 -6.53 9.60
CA SER A 120 -17.17 -5.76 10.79
C SER A 120 -17.58 -4.29 10.64
N TRP A 121 -18.89 -4.03 10.68
CA TRP A 121 -19.47 -2.70 10.80
C TRP A 121 -19.24 -2.19 12.22
N ASP A 122 -18.52 -1.08 12.38
CA ASP A 122 -18.41 -0.38 13.67
C ASP A 122 -19.78 0.24 14.03
N PRO A 123 -20.53 -0.29 15.03
CA PRO A 123 -21.91 0.14 15.29
C PRO A 123 -21.99 1.59 15.78
N ASP A 124 -20.92 2.06 16.41
CA ASP A 124 -20.80 3.42 16.95
C ASP A 124 -20.70 4.47 15.83
N SER A 125 -20.25 4.11 14.62
CA SER A 125 -20.08 5.06 13.51
C SER A 125 -21.40 5.63 12.99
N GLU A 126 -22.51 4.91 13.14
CA GLU A 126 -23.85 5.43 12.82
C GLU A 126 -24.38 6.39 13.89
N SER A 127 -23.99 6.21 15.16
CA SER A 127 -24.55 6.96 16.29
C SER A 127 -24.46 8.47 16.11
N LYS A 128 -23.31 8.94 15.61
CA LYS A 128 -22.95 10.35 15.32
C LYS A 128 -23.88 11.03 14.32
N TYR A 129 -24.65 10.28 13.52
CA TYR A 129 -25.43 10.80 12.40
C TYR A 129 -26.93 10.44 12.44
N LYS A 130 -27.44 9.77 13.48
CA LYS A 130 -28.85 9.30 13.54
C LYS A 130 -29.88 10.45 13.47
N THR A 131 -29.51 11.64 13.94
CA THR A 131 -30.35 12.85 13.94
C THR A 131 -30.33 13.62 12.62
N LEU A 132 -29.37 13.38 11.74
CA LEU A 132 -29.18 14.14 10.51
C LEU A 132 -30.15 13.70 9.39
N PRO A 133 -30.49 14.59 8.43
CA PRO A 133 -31.31 14.23 7.28
C PRO A 133 -30.65 13.12 6.45
N GLN A 134 -31.49 12.29 5.83
CA GLN A 134 -31.05 11.27 4.89
C GLN A 134 -30.81 11.93 3.52
N VAL A 135 -29.62 11.72 2.95
CA VAL A 135 -29.20 12.25 1.65
C VAL A 135 -28.99 11.08 0.69
N THR A 136 -29.41 11.26 -0.56
CA THR A 136 -29.10 10.36 -1.68
C THR A 136 -28.22 11.08 -2.69
N ILE A 137 -27.18 10.41 -3.14
CA ILE A 137 -26.30 10.84 -4.25
C ILE A 137 -26.22 9.67 -5.23
N SER A 138 -26.33 9.93 -6.53
CA SER A 138 -26.22 8.88 -7.54
C SER A 138 -25.57 9.34 -8.84
N ALA A 139 -25.13 8.38 -9.66
CA ALA A 139 -24.59 8.62 -10.99
C ALA A 139 -25.53 9.49 -11.84
N THR A 140 -26.85 9.28 -11.74
CA THR A 140 -27.85 10.07 -12.47
C THR A 140 -27.82 11.54 -12.07
N ILE A 141 -27.49 11.87 -10.82
CA ILE A 141 -27.48 13.23 -10.27
C ILE A 141 -26.11 13.91 -10.48
N GLU A 142 -25.01 13.19 -10.24
CA GLU A 142 -23.65 13.76 -10.29
C GLU A 142 -23.03 13.72 -11.70
N THR A 143 -23.34 12.72 -12.53
CA THR A 143 -22.74 12.56 -13.87
C THR A 143 -23.75 12.57 -15.03
N GLY A 144 -25.05 12.58 -14.72
CA GLY A 144 -26.13 12.46 -15.71
C GLY A 144 -26.28 11.04 -16.30
N GLN A 145 -25.46 10.08 -15.89
CA GLN A 145 -25.50 8.70 -16.39
C GLN A 145 -26.52 7.87 -15.59
N ALA A 146 -27.48 7.25 -16.29
CA ALA A 146 -28.48 6.40 -15.66
C ALA A 146 -27.81 5.21 -14.93
N GLU A 147 -28.15 5.01 -13.66
CA GLU A 147 -27.53 4.02 -12.77
C GLU A 147 -27.49 2.57 -13.31
N SER A 148 -28.40 2.21 -14.21
CA SER A 148 -28.43 0.91 -14.88
C SER A 148 -27.29 0.68 -15.87
N THR A 149 -26.64 1.72 -16.40
CA THR A 149 -25.48 1.60 -17.31
C THR A 149 -24.17 1.44 -16.55
N ILE A 150 -24.12 1.85 -15.29
CA ILE A 150 -22.94 1.74 -14.43
C ILE A 150 -22.74 0.27 -14.05
N LYS A 151 -21.63 -0.33 -14.52
CA LYS A 151 -21.33 -1.76 -14.33
C LYS A 151 -21.11 -2.13 -12.86
N VAL A 152 -20.33 -1.31 -12.15
CA VAL A 152 -19.98 -1.50 -10.73
C VAL A 152 -21.18 -1.15 -9.85
N PRO A 153 -21.82 -2.11 -9.14
CA PRO A 153 -23.01 -1.82 -8.35
C PRO A 153 -22.78 -0.83 -7.20
N MET A 154 -21.53 -0.71 -6.74
CA MET A 154 -21.17 0.23 -5.67
C MET A 154 -21.03 1.68 -6.15
N GLN A 155 -20.83 1.93 -7.45
CA GLN A 155 -20.73 3.28 -8.03
C GLN A 155 -22.10 3.91 -8.37
N ARG A 156 -23.20 3.16 -8.24
CA ARG A 156 -24.54 3.59 -8.69
C ARG A 156 -25.13 4.71 -7.83
N ASN A 157 -25.38 4.43 -6.56
CA ASN A 157 -25.89 5.40 -5.61
C ASN A 157 -25.40 5.15 -4.19
N TYR A 158 -25.26 6.22 -3.43
CA TYR A 158 -25.15 6.23 -1.98
C TYR A 158 -26.43 6.82 -1.40
N THR A 159 -26.97 6.21 -0.34
CA THR A 159 -28.05 6.80 0.45
C THR A 159 -27.76 6.55 1.92
N GLY A 160 -27.79 7.61 2.75
CA GLY A 160 -27.49 7.51 4.17
C GLY A 160 -27.61 8.85 4.90
N ARG A 161 -27.36 8.87 6.22
CA ARG A 161 -27.47 10.09 7.06
C ARG A 161 -26.15 10.84 7.29
N ARG A 162 -25.05 10.41 6.65
CA ARG A 162 -23.82 11.22 6.68
C ARG A 162 -24.10 12.55 5.98
N PRO A 163 -23.58 13.69 6.48
CA PRO A 163 -23.86 14.99 5.89
C PRO A 163 -22.98 15.20 4.65
N VAL A 164 -23.34 14.50 3.58
CA VAL A 164 -22.73 14.58 2.25
C VAL A 164 -23.50 15.62 1.45
N ILE A 165 -22.81 16.49 0.70
CA ILE A 165 -23.44 17.47 -0.19
C ILE A 165 -23.29 17.06 -1.66
N LEU A 166 -24.23 17.43 -2.52
CA LEU A 166 -24.11 17.25 -3.96
C LEU A 166 -22.96 18.10 -4.52
N SER A 167 -22.26 17.64 -5.56
CA SER A 167 -21.16 18.43 -6.15
C SER A 167 -21.66 19.75 -6.73
N SER A 168 -22.88 19.76 -7.29
CA SER A 168 -23.56 20.97 -7.75
C SER A 168 -23.89 21.99 -6.64
N LEU A 169 -23.88 21.58 -5.37
CA LEU A 169 -23.93 22.48 -4.20
C LEU A 169 -22.52 22.84 -3.72
N ALA A 170 -21.57 21.91 -3.76
CA ALA A 170 -20.17 22.15 -3.40
C ALA A 170 -19.51 23.22 -4.31
N ASP A 171 -19.82 23.19 -5.61
CA ASP A 171 -19.25 24.06 -6.64
C ASP A 171 -19.77 25.50 -6.62
N ILE A 172 -20.77 25.84 -5.79
CA ILE A 172 -21.32 27.21 -5.71
C ILE A 172 -20.33 28.12 -4.96
N PRO A 173 -19.87 29.26 -5.54
CA PRO A 173 -19.03 30.22 -4.84
C PRO A 173 -19.72 30.77 -3.59
N CYS A 174 -19.00 30.87 -2.46
CA CYS A 174 -19.54 31.46 -1.22
C CYS A 174 -20.01 32.91 -1.44
N ALA A 175 -19.35 33.65 -2.34
CA ALA A 175 -19.74 34.99 -2.75
C ALA A 175 -21.16 35.06 -3.37
N THR A 176 -21.58 34.01 -4.09
CA THR A 176 -22.92 33.91 -4.71
C THR A 176 -24.01 33.59 -3.68
N LEU A 177 -23.67 32.87 -2.61
CA LEU A 177 -24.58 32.57 -1.49
C LEU A 177 -24.68 33.74 -0.50
N GLY A 178 -23.61 34.51 -0.33
CA GLY A 178 -23.47 35.49 0.75
C GLY A 178 -23.36 34.84 2.13
N VAL A 179 -22.98 35.62 3.14
CA VAL A 179 -22.72 35.09 4.50
C VAL A 179 -23.94 34.38 5.10
N GLN A 180 -25.14 34.91 4.87
CA GLN A 180 -26.40 34.26 5.26
C GLN A 180 -26.62 32.93 4.52
N GLY A 181 -26.48 32.90 3.19
CA GLY A 181 -26.71 31.68 2.41
C GLY A 181 -25.71 30.57 2.74
N VAL A 182 -24.46 30.90 3.08
CA VAL A 182 -23.48 29.90 3.58
C VAL A 182 -23.88 29.39 4.98
N LEU A 183 -24.29 30.28 5.89
CA LEU A 183 -24.77 29.92 7.24
C LEU A 183 -26.00 28.99 7.17
N ASP A 184 -27.01 29.35 6.36
CA ASP A 184 -28.25 28.59 6.23
C ASP A 184 -28.00 27.17 5.68
N ARG A 185 -27.09 27.04 4.71
CA ARG A 185 -26.68 25.74 4.16
C ARG A 185 -25.90 24.91 5.17
N LEU A 186 -24.96 25.50 5.91
CA LEU A 186 -24.23 24.83 7.00
C LEU A 186 -25.18 24.32 8.08
N ASN A 187 -26.07 25.19 8.57
CA ASN A 187 -27.10 24.84 9.55
C ASN A 187 -27.99 23.68 9.07
N ALA A 188 -28.52 23.77 7.83
CA ALA A 188 -29.38 22.74 7.26
C ALA A 188 -28.67 21.38 7.04
N THR A 189 -27.43 21.40 6.54
CA THR A 189 -26.66 20.16 6.28
C THR A 189 -26.16 19.50 7.57
N LEU A 190 -25.84 20.27 8.60
CA LEU A 190 -25.27 19.77 9.86
C LEU A 190 -26.30 19.64 11.01
N GLY A 191 -27.58 19.95 10.77
CA GLY A 191 -28.62 19.91 11.79
C GLY A 191 -28.37 20.88 12.95
N THR A 192 -27.77 22.04 12.66
CA THR A 192 -27.38 23.06 13.64
C THR A 192 -28.19 24.36 13.47
N SER A 193 -28.12 25.24 14.46
CA SER A 193 -28.92 26.47 14.53
C SER A 193 -28.08 27.69 14.95
N HIS A 194 -26.89 27.83 14.36
CA HIS A 194 -26.02 28.97 14.65
C HIS A 194 -26.57 30.27 14.05
N THR A 195 -26.35 31.38 14.75
CA THR A 195 -26.66 32.75 14.32
C THR A 195 -25.36 33.55 14.16
N PHE A 196 -25.43 34.78 13.64
CA PHE A 196 -24.27 35.68 13.61
C PHE A 196 -23.80 36.12 15.01
N ASP A 197 -24.63 35.94 16.04
CA ASP A 197 -24.27 36.16 17.45
C ASP A 197 -23.42 35.00 18.02
N THR A 198 -23.31 33.88 17.30
CA THR A 198 -22.37 32.81 17.67
C THR A 198 -20.93 33.32 17.45
N PRO A 199 -20.04 33.21 18.47
CA PRO A 199 -18.66 33.67 18.37
C PRO A 199 -17.94 33.21 17.10
N SER A 200 -17.27 34.16 16.44
CA SER A 200 -16.49 33.99 15.21
C SER A 200 -17.22 33.47 13.97
N VAL A 201 -18.52 33.11 14.01
CA VAL A 201 -19.26 32.64 12.82
C VAL A 201 -19.30 33.71 11.72
N LEU A 202 -19.64 34.96 12.05
CA LEU A 202 -19.66 36.05 11.07
C LEU A 202 -18.26 36.34 10.48
N SER A 203 -17.19 36.25 11.30
CA SER A 203 -15.79 36.39 10.86
C SER A 203 -15.46 35.32 9.83
N VAL A 204 -15.55 34.06 10.24
CA VAL A 204 -15.09 32.90 9.46
C VAL A 204 -15.88 32.71 8.16
N LEU A 205 -17.19 33.01 8.16
CA LEU A 205 -17.99 32.94 6.93
C LEU A 205 -17.70 34.10 5.95
N GLY A 206 -17.43 35.31 6.47
CA GLY A 206 -16.94 36.42 5.65
C GLY A 206 -15.55 36.11 5.05
N ASP A 207 -14.68 35.49 5.85
CA ASP A 207 -13.33 35.10 5.49
C ASP A 207 -13.31 34.04 4.35
N CYS A 208 -14.27 33.11 4.33
CA CYS A 208 -14.48 32.20 3.19
C CYS A 208 -14.86 32.93 1.89
N ILE A 209 -15.63 34.02 1.96
CA ILE A 209 -15.98 34.85 0.78
C ILE A 209 -14.76 35.63 0.31
N VAL A 210 -14.02 36.27 1.22
CA VAL A 210 -12.79 37.04 0.89
C VAL A 210 -11.72 36.15 0.25
N LYS A 211 -11.64 34.88 0.65
CA LYS A 211 -10.73 33.87 0.09
C LYS A 211 -11.25 33.21 -1.19
N ASN A 212 -12.37 33.68 -1.75
CA ASN A 212 -13.04 33.16 -2.95
C ASN A 212 -13.32 31.64 -2.90
N TYR A 213 -13.61 31.10 -1.71
CA TYR A 213 -13.93 29.68 -1.57
C TYR A 213 -15.30 29.35 -2.16
N ASP A 214 -15.41 28.16 -2.73
CA ASP A 214 -16.70 27.51 -2.99
C ASP A 214 -17.29 26.92 -1.71
N PHE A 215 -18.59 26.61 -1.74
CA PHE A 215 -19.30 26.10 -0.58
C PHE A 215 -18.74 24.75 -0.12
N GLY A 216 -18.23 23.90 -1.02
CA GLY A 216 -17.55 22.66 -0.67
C GLY A 216 -16.30 22.91 0.19
N THR A 217 -15.48 23.87 -0.20
CA THR A 217 -14.23 24.21 0.50
C THR A 217 -14.50 24.79 1.87
N ALA A 218 -15.48 25.69 1.98
CA ALA A 218 -15.96 26.21 3.26
C ALA A 218 -16.58 25.10 4.12
N TYR A 219 -17.48 24.30 3.57
CA TYR A 219 -18.16 23.21 4.26
C TYR A 219 -17.18 22.17 4.82
N GLY A 220 -16.22 21.73 3.99
CA GLY A 220 -15.13 20.84 4.40
C GLY A 220 -14.35 21.42 5.57
N ARG A 221 -13.77 22.63 5.41
CA ARG A 221 -12.96 23.33 6.43
C ARG A 221 -13.70 23.48 7.77
N LEU A 222 -15.00 23.77 7.75
CA LEU A 222 -15.76 24.13 8.94
C LEU A 222 -16.44 22.94 9.64
N ARG A 223 -16.88 21.90 8.92
CA ARG A 223 -17.63 20.77 9.50
C ARG A 223 -16.94 20.12 10.72
N GLY A 224 -15.61 20.00 10.71
CA GLY A 224 -14.84 19.39 11.81
C GLY A 224 -14.76 20.21 13.10
N VAL A 225 -15.21 21.47 13.07
CA VAL A 225 -15.18 22.42 14.20
C VAL A 225 -16.54 23.06 14.50
N TRP A 226 -17.48 23.02 13.55
CA TRP A 226 -18.77 23.73 13.59
C TRP A 226 -19.58 23.47 14.87
N SER A 227 -19.68 22.21 15.29
CA SER A 227 -20.50 21.78 16.44
C SER A 227 -19.67 21.48 17.71
N ARG A 228 -18.44 21.98 17.84
CA ARG A 228 -17.58 21.76 19.02
C ARG A 228 -17.94 22.72 20.15
N ASN A 229 -18.46 22.20 21.25
CA ASN A 229 -18.66 22.94 22.51
C ASN A 229 -17.33 23.05 23.28
N ASN A 230 -16.38 23.80 22.73
CA ASN A 230 -15.08 24.10 23.33
C ASN A 230 -15.07 25.54 23.90
N ASP A 231 -14.14 25.85 24.80
CA ASP A 231 -13.91 27.22 25.29
C ASP A 231 -13.18 28.13 24.26
N CYS A 232 -12.72 27.58 23.14
CA CYS A 232 -12.09 28.29 22.02
C CYS A 232 -13.09 28.64 20.92
N THR A 233 -12.86 29.71 20.15
CA THR A 233 -13.71 29.99 18.97
C THR A 233 -13.30 29.16 17.77
N ILE A 234 -14.21 29.03 16.79
CA ILE A 234 -13.97 28.35 15.51
C ILE A 234 -12.70 28.86 14.81
N GLU A 235 -12.42 30.16 14.91
CA GLU A 235 -11.25 30.77 14.26
C GLU A 235 -9.94 30.40 14.97
N ASP A 236 -9.92 30.41 16.31
CA ASP A 236 -8.74 30.09 17.12
C ASP A 236 -8.37 28.61 17.02
N GLU A 237 -9.37 27.73 17.03
CA GLU A 237 -9.24 26.29 16.82
C GLU A 237 -8.61 25.98 15.45
N LEU A 238 -9.13 26.58 14.37
CA LEU A 238 -8.59 26.41 13.01
C LEU A 238 -7.16 26.94 12.91
N ARG A 239 -6.87 28.10 13.52
CA ARG A 239 -5.53 28.71 13.53
C ARG A 239 -4.51 27.83 14.27
N THR A 240 -4.88 27.33 15.44
CA THR A 240 -4.03 26.46 16.28
C THR A 240 -3.63 25.20 15.52
N ARG A 241 -4.59 24.47 14.93
CA ARG A 241 -4.31 23.25 14.17
C ARG A 241 -3.46 23.51 12.91
N GLU A 242 -3.69 24.64 12.23
CA GLU A 242 -2.91 25.05 11.05
C GLU A 242 -1.45 25.39 11.43
N GLU A 243 -1.21 25.99 12.60
CA GLU A 243 0.13 26.27 13.14
C GLU A 243 0.85 25.00 13.63
N GLU A 244 0.13 24.08 14.29
CA GLU A 244 0.67 22.79 14.75
C GLU A 244 1.11 21.89 13.59
N ASP A 245 0.34 21.82 12.50
CA ASP A 245 0.73 21.04 11.32
C ASP A 245 1.94 21.64 10.60
N LYS A 246 2.01 22.97 10.47
CA LYS A 246 3.20 23.67 9.96
C LYS A 246 4.44 23.36 10.80
N GLU A 247 4.33 23.43 12.11
CA GLU A 247 5.43 23.14 13.03
C GLU A 247 5.82 21.65 13.04
N ARG A 248 4.85 20.74 12.92
CA ARG A 248 5.07 19.30 12.77
C ARG A 248 5.82 18.97 11.48
N ARG A 249 5.44 19.58 10.35
CA ARG A 249 6.13 19.40 9.05
C ARG A 249 7.51 20.07 9.02
N ARG A 250 7.67 21.25 9.66
CA ARG A 250 8.97 21.91 9.84
C ARG A 250 9.92 21.05 10.68
N LYS A 251 9.42 20.34 11.68
CA LYS A 251 10.17 19.38 12.50
C LYS A 251 10.46 18.05 11.78
N ALA A 252 9.68 17.66 10.77
CA ALA A 252 9.88 16.40 10.07
C ALA A 252 11.16 16.34 9.20
N LEU A 253 11.68 17.50 8.79
CA LEU A 253 12.87 17.65 7.94
C LEU A 253 14.06 18.16 8.77
N VAL A 254 14.82 17.25 9.39
CA VAL A 254 16.04 17.60 10.16
C VAL A 254 17.27 17.02 9.46
N GLY A 255 17.86 17.82 8.57
CA GLY A 255 18.93 17.37 7.69
C GLY A 255 18.40 16.41 6.62
N ASN A 256 19.17 15.38 6.28
CA ASN A 256 18.81 14.42 5.23
C ASN A 256 17.95 13.25 5.74
N ASN A 257 17.61 13.23 7.03
CA ASN A 257 16.83 12.19 7.66
C ASN A 257 15.43 12.70 8.00
N LEU A 258 14.40 11.88 7.74
CA LEU A 258 13.05 12.14 8.22
C LEU A 258 12.95 11.83 9.72
N MET A 259 12.06 12.51 10.43
CA MET A 259 11.78 12.21 11.84
C MET A 259 11.29 10.77 12.06
N LYS A 260 11.57 10.24 13.26
CA LYS A 260 11.12 8.92 13.72
C LYS A 260 9.62 8.64 13.54
N TRP A 261 8.81 9.70 13.51
CA TRP A 261 7.40 9.66 13.18
C TRP A 261 7.17 10.56 11.96
N ALA A 262 6.69 9.98 10.86
CA ALA A 262 6.30 10.76 9.70
C ALA A 262 5.09 11.66 10.05
N PRO A 263 5.00 12.88 9.50
CA PRO A 263 3.78 13.67 9.62
C PRO A 263 2.64 12.99 8.84
N PRO A 264 1.38 13.19 9.25
CA PRO A 264 0.22 12.70 8.49
C PRO A 264 0.19 13.31 7.08
N PRO A 265 -0.56 12.73 6.12
CA PRO A 265 -0.64 13.26 4.75
C PRO A 265 -0.99 14.75 4.74
N ARG A 266 -0.42 15.53 3.82
CA ARG A 266 -0.68 16.99 3.76
C ARG A 266 -2.13 17.31 3.44
N ARG A 267 -2.72 16.53 2.54
CA ARG A 267 -4.10 16.65 2.07
C ARG A 267 -4.80 15.30 2.06
N ILE A 268 -6.11 15.33 2.14
CA ILE A 268 -7.04 14.20 1.98
C ILE A 268 -8.22 14.67 1.12
N TRP A 269 -8.96 13.74 0.52
CA TRP A 269 -10.25 14.03 -0.11
C TRP A 269 -11.37 13.74 0.89
N ASP A 270 -12.09 14.78 1.30
CA ASP A 270 -13.32 14.64 2.06
C ASP A 270 -14.49 14.36 1.11
N LEU A 271 -15.01 13.15 1.20
CA LEU A 271 -16.10 12.65 0.35
C LEU A 271 -17.42 13.37 0.65
N CYS A 272 -17.56 13.97 1.83
CA CYS A 272 -18.76 14.72 2.20
C CYS A 272 -18.85 16.07 1.48
N SER A 273 -17.78 16.88 1.50
CA SER A 273 -17.68 18.15 0.77
C SER A 273 -17.37 18.03 -0.72
N ASN A 274 -16.88 16.86 -1.16
CA ASN A 274 -16.25 16.64 -2.47
C ASN A 274 -15.06 17.59 -2.72
N ARG A 275 -14.21 17.79 -1.70
CA ARG A 275 -13.01 18.62 -1.80
C ARG A 275 -11.79 17.96 -1.19
N VAL A 276 -10.64 18.26 -1.79
CA VAL A 276 -9.33 18.01 -1.22
C VAL A 276 -9.06 19.10 -0.20
N VAL A 277 -8.79 18.67 1.04
CA VAL A 277 -8.66 19.51 2.23
C VAL A 277 -7.38 19.16 2.97
N ALA A 278 -6.79 20.12 3.67
CA ALA A 278 -5.57 19.89 4.46
C ALA A 278 -5.89 19.01 5.68
N TRP A 279 -5.06 18.02 5.99
CA TRP A 279 -5.35 17.01 7.03
C TRP A 279 -5.71 17.60 8.39
N TRP A 280 -5.10 18.72 8.79
CA TRP A 280 -5.30 19.34 10.10
C TRP A 280 -6.73 19.85 10.37
N ILE A 281 -7.62 19.89 9.37
CA ILE A 281 -9.05 20.15 9.64
C ILE A 281 -9.78 18.93 10.23
N VAL A 282 -9.21 17.73 10.10
CA VAL A 282 -9.71 16.50 10.74
C VAL A 282 -9.52 16.60 12.25
N ASN A 283 -10.40 15.93 12.99
CA ASN A 283 -10.59 16.07 14.42
C ASN A 283 -9.48 15.36 15.22
N ASP A 284 -8.61 16.11 15.90
CA ASP A 284 -7.52 15.60 16.75
C ASP A 284 -8.00 15.10 18.13
N SER A 285 -9.10 14.34 18.15
CA SER A 285 -9.47 13.53 19.32
C SER A 285 -8.70 12.22 19.30
N ALA A 286 -8.50 11.60 20.47
CA ALA A 286 -7.55 10.50 20.70
C ALA A 286 -7.71 9.20 19.87
N SER A 287 -8.72 9.12 18.98
CA SER A 287 -8.89 8.06 17.99
C SER A 287 -8.46 8.50 16.57
N VAL A 288 -7.22 8.99 16.44
CA VAL A 288 -6.57 9.31 15.15
C VAL A 288 -6.67 8.14 14.14
N TRP A 289 -6.73 6.90 14.64
CA TRP A 289 -6.88 5.67 13.86
C TRP A 289 -8.29 5.44 13.29
N ASP A 290 -9.35 6.00 13.90
CA ASP A 290 -10.74 5.81 13.47
C ASP A 290 -11.14 6.80 12.37
N GLU A 291 -10.59 8.03 12.40
CA GLU A 291 -10.78 9.06 11.37
C GLU A 291 -9.61 9.11 10.35
N TRP A 292 -8.64 8.18 10.40
CA TRP A 292 -7.55 8.06 9.40
C TRP A 292 -8.11 7.85 7.98
N PRO A 293 -7.56 8.50 6.93
CA PRO A 293 -8.09 8.35 5.59
C PRO A 293 -7.90 6.91 5.11
N ARG A 294 -8.89 6.35 4.42
CA ARG A 294 -8.75 5.06 3.74
C ARG A 294 -8.18 5.32 2.35
N PRO A 295 -6.90 4.99 2.07
CA PRO A 295 -6.28 5.36 0.82
C PRO A 295 -6.77 4.47 -0.32
N ILE A 296 -6.76 5.03 -1.52
CA ILE A 296 -6.97 4.32 -2.77
C ILE A 296 -5.60 3.99 -3.36
N SER A 297 -5.41 2.75 -3.79
CA SER A 297 -4.32 2.35 -4.67
C SER A 297 -4.89 1.88 -6.01
N HIS A 298 -4.15 2.03 -7.11
CA HIS A 298 -4.64 1.62 -8.42
C HIS A 298 -3.53 1.22 -9.40
N ALA A 299 -3.89 0.36 -10.35
CA ALA A 299 -3.06 0.11 -11.52
C ALA A 299 -2.92 1.39 -12.36
N TRP A 300 -1.85 1.45 -13.17
CA TRP A 300 -1.76 2.46 -14.21
C TRP A 300 -2.56 2.01 -15.45
N VAL A 301 -2.96 2.97 -16.26
CA VAL A 301 -3.48 2.71 -17.61
C VAL A 301 -2.61 3.48 -18.62
N ASP A 302 -2.69 3.10 -19.89
CA ASP A 302 -1.86 3.70 -20.95
C ASP A 302 -2.04 5.23 -21.04
N GLU A 303 -1.04 5.94 -21.55
CA GLU A 303 -1.15 7.39 -21.77
C GLU A 303 -2.25 7.74 -22.77
N LYS A 304 -2.44 6.94 -23.82
CA LYS A 304 -3.54 7.10 -24.78
C LYS A 304 -4.92 6.91 -24.14
N ASP A 305 -4.99 6.23 -22.99
CA ASP A 305 -6.20 5.87 -22.26
C ASP A 305 -6.41 6.73 -21.00
N ARG A 306 -5.48 7.65 -20.69
CA ARG A 306 -5.57 8.67 -19.63
C ARG A 306 -6.06 10.01 -20.17
N MET A 307 -6.61 10.84 -19.28
CA MET A 307 -6.85 12.26 -19.52
C MET A 307 -6.62 13.08 -18.24
N ASP A 308 -6.13 14.30 -18.44
CA ASP A 308 -5.83 15.26 -17.38
C ASP A 308 -7.05 16.15 -17.09
N VAL A 309 -7.61 16.03 -15.89
CA VAL A 309 -8.87 16.69 -15.52
C VAL A 309 -8.64 17.84 -14.56
N TRP A 310 -9.04 19.05 -14.96
CA TRP A 310 -9.07 20.24 -14.10
C TRP A 310 -10.38 20.30 -13.30
N THR A 311 -10.37 19.73 -12.09
CA THR A 311 -11.57 19.54 -11.26
C THR A 311 -11.69 20.56 -10.11
N PRO A 312 -12.90 21.04 -9.75
CA PRO A 312 -13.12 21.76 -8.50
C PRO A 312 -12.67 20.98 -7.25
N ILE A 313 -12.61 19.63 -7.33
CA ILE A 313 -12.28 18.76 -6.21
C ILE A 313 -10.90 19.10 -5.61
N ASN A 314 -9.87 19.39 -6.41
CA ASN A 314 -8.55 19.85 -5.94
C ASN A 314 -8.37 21.38 -6.06
N GLY A 315 -9.46 22.16 -6.05
CA GLY A 315 -9.44 23.60 -6.24
C GLY A 315 -8.97 24.07 -7.63
N LYS A 316 -8.87 23.14 -8.61
CA LYS A 316 -8.21 23.35 -9.91
C LYS A 316 -6.75 23.80 -9.78
N GLU A 317 -6.05 23.42 -8.71
CA GLU A 317 -4.64 23.81 -8.51
C GLU A 317 -3.65 23.01 -9.41
N TRP A 318 -4.03 21.83 -9.89
CA TRP A 318 -3.26 21.01 -10.84
C TRP A 318 -4.17 20.05 -11.65
N PRO A 319 -3.74 19.57 -12.82
CA PRO A 319 -4.47 18.53 -13.56
C PRO A 319 -4.45 17.18 -12.83
N VAL A 320 -5.56 16.44 -12.87
CA VAL A 320 -5.70 15.12 -12.24
C VAL A 320 -5.71 14.03 -13.33
N PRO A 321 -4.65 13.21 -13.48
CA PRO A 321 -4.60 12.17 -14.51
C PRO A 321 -5.46 10.96 -14.11
N ILE A 322 -6.56 10.73 -14.84
CA ILE A 322 -7.47 9.58 -14.64
C ILE A 322 -7.72 8.82 -15.95
N PRO A 323 -8.22 7.57 -15.93
CA PRO A 323 -8.69 6.89 -17.15
C PRO A 323 -9.83 7.65 -17.84
N LYS A 324 -9.85 7.67 -19.19
CA LYS A 324 -10.86 8.38 -20.00
C LYS A 324 -12.30 7.91 -19.80
N ASP A 325 -12.48 6.71 -19.27
CA ASP A 325 -13.74 6.03 -18.96
C ASP A 325 -14.07 6.02 -17.46
N ALA A 326 -13.23 6.65 -16.62
CA ALA A 326 -13.45 6.81 -15.19
C ALA A 326 -14.04 8.20 -14.87
N ASN A 327 -14.68 8.32 -13.71
CA ASN A 327 -15.22 9.57 -13.20
C ASN A 327 -15.05 9.62 -11.66
N LEU A 328 -14.62 10.78 -11.15
CA LEU A 328 -14.31 10.96 -9.73
C LEU A 328 -15.56 10.86 -8.83
N ASP A 329 -16.72 11.28 -9.30
CA ASP A 329 -17.96 11.23 -8.52
C ASP A 329 -18.53 9.81 -8.43
N LEU A 330 -18.29 8.95 -9.43
CA LEU A 330 -18.55 7.51 -9.33
C LEU A 330 -17.65 6.84 -8.29
N ILE A 331 -16.34 7.15 -8.29
CA ILE A 331 -15.38 6.68 -7.27
C ILE A 331 -15.81 7.16 -5.87
N ARG A 332 -16.23 8.42 -5.75
CA ARG A 332 -16.75 9.00 -4.52
C ARG A 332 -17.98 8.27 -4.00
N ILE A 333 -18.95 7.95 -4.87
CA ILE A 333 -20.13 7.15 -4.52
C ILE A 333 -19.70 5.77 -4.00
N GLU A 334 -18.77 5.09 -4.67
CA GLU A 334 -18.23 3.80 -4.25
C GLU A 334 -17.56 3.87 -2.87
N MET A 335 -16.73 4.88 -2.61
CA MET A 335 -16.12 5.09 -1.28
C MET A 335 -17.17 5.40 -0.20
N LEU A 336 -18.19 6.20 -0.52
CA LEU A 336 -19.29 6.48 0.41
C LEU A 336 -20.09 5.22 0.77
N ARG A 337 -20.34 4.31 -0.20
CA ARG A 337 -20.96 2.99 0.06
C ARG A 337 -20.08 2.08 0.92
N LEU A 338 -18.76 2.16 0.77
CA LEU A 338 -17.78 1.48 1.63
C LEU A 338 -17.65 2.11 3.04
N GLY A 339 -18.52 3.06 3.40
CA GLY A 339 -18.57 3.69 4.71
C GLY A 339 -17.40 4.65 4.98
N VAL A 340 -16.76 5.17 3.94
CA VAL A 340 -15.62 6.10 4.04
C VAL A 340 -16.12 7.54 4.19
N THR A 341 -15.43 8.36 4.99
CA THR A 341 -15.62 9.83 5.06
C THR A 341 -14.45 10.54 4.40
N TYR A 342 -13.24 10.13 4.77
CA TYR A 342 -11.98 10.66 4.26
C TYR A 342 -11.25 9.58 3.49
N THR A 343 -10.80 9.91 2.27
CA THR A 343 -9.91 9.05 1.48
C THR A 343 -8.64 9.79 1.12
N TRP A 344 -7.59 9.05 0.76
CA TRP A 344 -6.38 9.61 0.19
C TRP A 344 -6.17 8.99 -1.19
N LEU A 345 -5.99 9.83 -2.19
CA LEU A 345 -5.73 9.42 -3.56
C LEU A 345 -4.59 10.30 -4.06
N ASP A 346 -3.49 9.68 -4.46
CA ASP A 346 -2.22 10.33 -4.85
C ASP A 346 -2.43 11.45 -5.87
N VAL A 347 -3.17 11.18 -6.96
CA VAL A 347 -3.45 12.14 -8.04
C VAL A 347 -4.27 13.36 -7.58
N LEU A 348 -5.05 13.23 -6.51
CA LEU A 348 -5.84 14.32 -5.90
C LEU A 348 -5.16 15.01 -4.72
N CYS A 349 -4.30 14.31 -3.96
CA CYS A 349 -3.77 14.81 -2.69
C CYS A 349 -2.34 15.34 -2.82
N LEU A 350 -1.56 14.81 -3.77
CA LEU A 350 -0.23 15.30 -4.13
C LEU A 350 -0.32 16.18 -5.38
N ARG A 351 0.41 17.31 -5.38
CA ARG A 351 0.57 18.16 -6.56
C ARG A 351 1.16 17.35 -7.72
N GLN A 352 0.49 17.33 -8.86
CA GLN A 352 0.95 16.65 -10.07
C GLN A 352 1.82 17.55 -10.95
N LYS A 353 2.65 16.95 -11.81
CA LYS A 353 3.49 17.68 -12.80
C LYS A 353 2.59 18.36 -13.84
N GLY A 354 2.98 19.56 -14.30
CA GLY A 354 2.22 20.33 -15.29
C GLY A 354 1.36 21.46 -14.70
N SER A 355 1.62 21.85 -13.46
CA SER A 355 0.92 22.96 -12.79
C SER A 355 1.67 24.29 -12.98
N PRO A 356 1.01 25.46 -12.86
CA PRO A 356 1.72 26.75 -12.82
C PRO A 356 2.63 26.95 -11.59
N ARG A 357 2.62 26.01 -10.62
CA ARG A 357 3.31 26.09 -9.33
C ARG A 357 4.19 24.87 -9.05
N GLU A 358 5.02 24.53 -10.03
CA GLU A 358 6.06 23.49 -9.90
C GLU A 358 7.05 23.79 -8.76
N ASP A 359 7.23 25.06 -8.38
CA ASP A 359 7.96 25.49 -7.19
C ASP A 359 7.40 24.83 -5.92
N LEU A 360 6.07 24.91 -5.74
CA LEU A 360 5.39 24.32 -4.59
C LEU A 360 5.38 22.79 -4.68
N ARG A 361 5.28 22.20 -5.89
CA ARG A 361 5.36 20.75 -6.04
C ARG A 361 6.70 20.21 -5.57
N VAL A 362 7.81 20.80 -6.01
CA VAL A 362 9.16 20.35 -5.64
C VAL A 362 9.40 20.47 -4.14
N GLU A 363 8.97 21.56 -3.50
CA GLU A 363 9.11 21.71 -2.04
C GLU A 363 8.18 20.79 -1.24
N GLU A 364 6.93 20.56 -1.67
CA GLU A 364 6.03 19.60 -1.02
C GLU A 364 6.54 18.15 -1.15
N TRP A 365 7.02 17.77 -2.34
CA TRP A 365 7.47 16.39 -2.62
C TRP A 365 8.67 15.93 -1.81
N LYS A 366 9.55 16.84 -1.34
CA LYS A 366 10.68 16.50 -0.44
C LYS A 366 10.25 15.80 0.85
N LEU A 367 9.03 16.09 1.31
CA LEU A 367 8.42 15.48 2.49
C LEU A 367 7.33 14.49 2.11
N ASP A 368 6.42 14.89 1.23
CA ASP A 368 5.17 14.16 1.00
C ASP A 368 5.40 12.84 0.24
N VAL A 369 6.29 12.80 -0.75
CA VAL A 369 6.61 11.57 -1.51
C VAL A 369 7.30 10.51 -0.65
N PRO A 370 8.41 10.79 0.08
CA PRO A 370 9.01 9.83 1.00
C PRO A 370 8.21 9.60 2.29
N THR A 371 6.95 10.06 2.38
CA THR A 371 6.01 9.71 3.46
C THR A 371 4.74 8.98 2.99
N ILE A 372 4.60 8.69 1.69
CA ILE A 372 3.39 8.04 1.11
C ILE A 372 3.02 6.74 1.85
N GLY A 373 3.99 5.86 2.13
CA GLY A 373 3.71 4.56 2.76
C GLY A 373 3.09 4.64 4.17
N GLU A 374 3.30 5.73 4.91
CA GLU A 374 2.65 5.94 6.23
C GLU A 374 1.13 5.99 6.09
N VAL A 375 0.63 6.54 4.97
CA VAL A 375 -0.81 6.63 4.69
C VAL A 375 -1.43 5.24 4.52
N TYR A 376 -0.69 4.29 3.96
CA TYR A 376 -1.16 2.94 3.65
C TYR A 376 -0.89 1.93 4.78
N MET A 377 0.27 1.99 5.42
CA MET A 377 0.84 0.96 6.30
C MET A 377 -0.16 0.36 7.31
N TRP A 378 -0.91 1.20 8.01
CA TRP A 378 -1.90 0.78 9.02
C TRP A 378 -3.36 0.86 8.54
N ALA A 379 -3.60 1.34 7.32
CA ALA A 379 -4.94 1.63 6.83
C ALA A 379 -5.65 0.40 6.24
N ARG A 380 -6.97 0.54 6.05
CA ARG A 380 -7.75 -0.32 5.14
C ARG A 380 -7.74 0.31 3.75
N VAL A 381 -6.93 -0.24 2.86
CA VAL A 381 -6.72 0.24 1.49
C VAL A 381 -7.84 -0.24 0.57
N VAL A 382 -8.21 0.60 -0.40
CA VAL A 382 -9.14 0.27 -1.48
C VAL A 382 -8.36 0.20 -2.80
N ILE A 383 -8.43 -0.92 -3.53
CA ILE A 383 -7.50 -1.24 -4.62
C ILE A 383 -8.24 -1.45 -5.95
N TYR A 384 -7.97 -0.61 -6.94
CA TYR A 384 -8.47 -0.77 -8.32
C TYR A 384 -7.42 -1.46 -9.20
N LEU A 385 -7.52 -2.79 -9.32
CA LEU A 385 -6.54 -3.62 -10.04
C LEU A 385 -6.56 -3.43 -11.57
N SER A 386 -7.68 -2.99 -12.16
CA SER A 386 -7.83 -2.70 -13.60
C SER A 386 -7.69 -1.21 -13.96
N GLY A 387 -7.28 -0.37 -13.00
CA GLY A 387 -7.12 1.08 -13.14
C GLY A 387 -8.19 1.88 -12.38
N LEU A 388 -7.83 3.07 -11.91
CA LEU A 388 -8.64 3.92 -11.02
C LEU A 388 -10.10 4.06 -11.48
N GLY A 389 -11.05 3.66 -10.65
CA GLY A 389 -12.50 3.77 -10.91
C GLY A 389 -13.07 2.81 -11.96
N ARG A 390 -12.24 2.03 -12.65
CA ARG A 390 -12.72 1.06 -13.65
C ARG A 390 -13.34 -0.18 -12.98
N PRO A 391 -14.29 -0.86 -13.66
CA PRO A 391 -14.70 -2.20 -13.27
C PRO A 391 -13.52 -3.17 -13.30
N LEU A 392 -13.46 -4.07 -12.32
CA LEU A 392 -12.50 -5.16 -12.27
C LEU A 392 -12.73 -6.11 -13.46
N SER A 393 -11.72 -6.23 -14.31
CA SER A 393 -11.69 -7.15 -15.44
C SER A 393 -10.27 -7.63 -15.70
N LEU A 394 -10.16 -8.86 -16.21
CA LEU A 394 -8.90 -9.50 -16.58
C LEU A 394 -8.93 -9.83 -18.07
N LYS A 395 -7.82 -9.56 -18.76
CA LYS A 395 -7.54 -9.91 -20.15
C LYS A 395 -6.19 -10.61 -20.23
N GLU A 396 -5.95 -11.27 -21.35
CA GLU A 396 -4.69 -11.96 -21.62
C GLU A 396 -3.52 -10.96 -21.66
N GLY A 397 -2.51 -11.19 -20.82
CA GLY A 397 -1.38 -10.27 -20.61
C GLY A 397 -1.57 -9.19 -19.54
N ASP A 398 -2.75 -9.06 -18.91
CA ASP A 398 -2.99 -7.99 -17.91
C ASP A 398 -2.18 -8.18 -16.61
N LEU A 399 -1.77 -9.41 -16.24
CA LEU A 399 -0.93 -9.68 -15.06
C LEU A 399 0.56 -9.48 -15.37
N GLU A 400 0.95 -9.76 -16.61
CA GLU A 400 2.30 -9.70 -17.15
C GLU A 400 2.69 -8.27 -17.58
N SER A 401 1.69 -7.40 -17.74
CA SER A 401 1.85 -5.99 -18.12
C SER A 401 2.56 -5.15 -17.07
N ASP A 402 3.52 -4.32 -17.48
CA ASP A 402 4.19 -3.31 -16.65
C ASP A 402 3.26 -2.23 -16.07
N ARG A 403 2.00 -2.20 -16.50
CA ARG A 403 0.95 -1.34 -15.91
C ARG A 403 0.16 -2.03 -14.80
N CYS A 404 0.26 -3.35 -14.69
CA CYS A 404 -0.44 -4.17 -13.71
C CYS A 404 -0.14 -3.71 -12.28
N TRP A 405 -1.14 -3.73 -11.42
CA TRP A 405 -0.98 -3.33 -10.02
C TRP A 405 0.11 -4.13 -9.30
N PHE A 406 0.18 -5.46 -9.51
CA PHE A 406 1.17 -6.33 -8.88
C PHE A 406 2.61 -6.07 -9.35
N ARG A 407 2.79 -5.56 -10.58
CA ARG A 407 4.12 -5.30 -11.17
C ARG A 407 4.66 -3.89 -10.92
N ARG A 408 3.90 -2.94 -10.39
CA ARG A 408 4.43 -1.59 -10.09
C ARG A 408 5.31 -1.60 -8.83
N ALA A 409 6.42 -0.85 -8.84
CA ALA A 409 7.31 -0.73 -7.68
C ALA A 409 6.64 -0.04 -6.49
N TRP A 410 5.99 1.11 -6.72
CA TRP A 410 5.33 1.89 -5.67
C TRP A 410 4.21 1.14 -4.94
N THR A 411 3.47 0.27 -5.64
CA THR A 411 2.36 -0.48 -5.04
C THR A 411 2.79 -1.51 -4.00
N LEU A 412 4.10 -1.79 -3.85
CA LEU A 412 4.66 -2.65 -2.80
C LEU A 412 4.39 -2.10 -1.39
N GLN A 413 4.40 -0.78 -1.22
CA GLN A 413 4.05 -0.12 0.06
C GLN A 413 2.56 0.24 0.14
N GLU A 414 1.79 0.14 -0.95
CA GLU A 414 0.38 0.52 -1.02
C GLU A 414 -0.58 -0.62 -0.60
N VAL A 415 -0.06 -1.69 0.03
CA VAL A 415 -0.81 -2.91 0.36
C VAL A 415 -1.63 -2.78 1.67
N GLY A 416 -1.11 -1.99 2.62
CA GLY A 416 -1.68 -1.69 3.95
C GLY A 416 -2.04 -2.91 4.81
N TYR A 417 -2.76 -2.72 5.92
CA TYR A 417 -3.09 -3.80 6.86
C TYR A 417 -4.33 -4.62 6.45
N LYS A 418 -5.32 -3.98 5.80
CA LYS A 418 -6.52 -4.65 5.26
C LYS A 418 -6.78 -4.14 3.84
N ARG A 419 -7.28 -4.99 2.95
CA ARG A 419 -7.64 -4.60 1.57
C ARG A 419 -9.16 -4.58 1.34
N ILE A 420 -9.56 -3.92 0.26
CA ILE A 420 -10.85 -4.04 -0.43
C ILE A 420 -10.51 -3.97 -1.92
N VAL A 421 -10.90 -4.97 -2.72
CA VAL A 421 -10.82 -4.86 -4.19
C VAL A 421 -12.03 -4.02 -4.64
N ALA A 422 -11.77 -2.97 -5.42
CA ALA A 422 -12.78 -2.05 -5.90
C ALA A 422 -13.02 -2.19 -7.41
N GLY A 423 -14.12 -1.60 -7.88
CA GLY A 423 -14.64 -1.88 -9.23
C GLY A 423 -15.33 -3.23 -9.34
N ASP A 424 -15.65 -3.90 -8.24
CA ASP A 424 -16.17 -5.27 -8.24
C ASP A 424 -17.55 -5.38 -8.92
N THR A 425 -17.82 -6.52 -9.56
CA THR A 425 -19.03 -6.75 -10.37
C THR A 425 -19.61 -8.15 -10.15
N PRO A 426 -20.94 -8.36 -10.25
CA PRO A 426 -21.60 -9.62 -9.90
C PRO A 426 -21.13 -10.87 -10.68
N ASP A 427 -20.57 -10.66 -11.86
CA ASP A 427 -20.05 -11.71 -12.75
C ASP A 427 -18.51 -11.58 -12.92
N GLY A 428 -17.84 -10.85 -12.02
CA GLY A 428 -16.42 -10.50 -12.09
C GLY A 428 -15.48 -11.51 -11.41
N PRO A 429 -14.15 -11.31 -11.53
CA PRO A 429 -13.14 -12.25 -11.04
C PRO A 429 -13.28 -12.60 -9.54
N MET A 430 -13.69 -11.67 -8.68
CA MET A 430 -13.84 -11.90 -7.23
C MET A 430 -14.95 -12.91 -6.87
N HIS A 431 -15.82 -13.27 -7.81
CA HIS A 431 -16.96 -14.17 -7.57
C HIS A 431 -16.81 -15.51 -8.32
N ALA A 432 -15.70 -15.70 -9.03
CA ALA A 432 -15.36 -16.99 -9.62
C ALA A 432 -15.18 -18.06 -8.53
N LYS A 433 -15.34 -19.32 -8.92
CA LYS A 433 -15.18 -20.48 -8.01
C LYS A 433 -14.06 -21.37 -8.53
N PRO A 434 -13.23 -21.95 -7.64
CA PRO A 434 -12.25 -22.92 -8.06
C PRO A 434 -12.96 -24.16 -8.64
N VAL A 435 -12.37 -24.74 -9.68
CA VAL A 435 -12.86 -25.94 -10.36
C VAL A 435 -12.41 -27.24 -9.68
N ASP A 436 -11.41 -27.17 -8.78
CA ASP A 436 -10.88 -28.33 -8.05
C ASP A 436 -10.49 -28.01 -6.58
N ASP A 437 -10.21 -29.08 -5.82
CA ASP A 437 -9.73 -29.03 -4.42
C ASP A 437 -8.30 -28.42 -4.29
N ASN A 438 -7.63 -28.10 -5.41
CA ASN A 438 -6.28 -27.52 -5.45
C ASN A 438 -6.28 -25.98 -5.60
N GLY A 439 -7.45 -25.35 -5.79
CA GLY A 439 -7.56 -23.91 -6.00
C GLY A 439 -7.29 -23.44 -7.43
N ASN A 440 -7.36 -24.34 -8.42
CA ASN A 440 -7.35 -23.95 -9.84
C ASN A 440 -8.73 -23.41 -10.24
N TYR A 441 -8.77 -22.53 -11.24
CA TYR A 441 -9.99 -21.90 -11.79
C TYR A 441 -10.16 -22.27 -13.27
N GLU A 442 -11.24 -21.78 -13.91
CA GLU A 442 -11.55 -22.05 -15.33
C GLU A 442 -10.42 -21.65 -16.29
N THR A 443 -9.61 -20.65 -15.95
CA THR A 443 -8.42 -20.26 -16.71
C THR A 443 -7.16 -20.20 -15.84
N GLU A 444 -6.01 -20.40 -16.46
CA GLU A 444 -4.70 -20.24 -15.81
C GLU A 444 -4.47 -18.80 -15.34
N MET A 445 -4.86 -17.81 -16.15
CA MET A 445 -4.84 -16.38 -15.80
C MET A 445 -5.62 -16.08 -14.51
N LEU A 446 -6.84 -16.59 -14.38
CA LEU A 446 -7.69 -16.40 -13.19
C LEU A 446 -7.10 -17.15 -11.98
N THR A 447 -6.51 -18.32 -12.21
CA THR A 447 -5.76 -19.06 -11.18
C THR A 447 -4.55 -18.27 -10.68
N SER A 448 -3.79 -17.64 -11.58
CA SER A 448 -2.64 -16.80 -11.24
C SER A 448 -3.06 -15.51 -10.53
N PHE A 449 -4.16 -14.89 -10.93
CA PHE A 449 -4.76 -13.74 -10.25
C PHE A 449 -5.10 -14.06 -8.78
N HIS A 450 -5.81 -15.17 -8.53
CA HIS A 450 -6.15 -15.56 -7.16
C HIS A 450 -4.92 -15.93 -6.33
N LYS A 451 -3.89 -16.56 -6.92
CA LYS A 451 -2.60 -16.82 -6.25
C LYS A 451 -1.84 -15.54 -5.90
N GLN A 452 -1.86 -14.52 -6.75
CA GLN A 452 -1.26 -13.21 -6.46
C GLN A 452 -2.02 -12.46 -5.34
N LEU A 453 -3.35 -12.60 -5.27
CA LEU A 453 -4.15 -12.11 -4.14
C LEU A 453 -3.85 -12.86 -2.84
N GLU A 454 -3.73 -14.20 -2.88
CA GLU A 454 -3.41 -15.03 -1.70
C GLU A 454 -2.00 -14.71 -1.16
N HIS A 455 -0.99 -14.60 -2.02
CA HIS A 455 0.37 -14.16 -1.68
C HIS A 455 0.38 -12.77 -1.03
N MET A 456 -0.43 -11.83 -1.54
CA MET A 456 -0.61 -10.51 -0.92
C MET A 456 -1.31 -10.59 0.45
N GLU A 457 -2.25 -11.51 0.65
CA GLU A 457 -2.91 -11.70 1.94
C GLU A 457 -2.00 -12.34 3.00
N GLU A 458 -1.23 -13.37 2.64
CA GLU A 458 -0.33 -14.05 3.56
C GLU A 458 0.92 -13.22 3.91
N ASN A 459 1.57 -12.59 2.92
CA ASN A 459 2.87 -11.93 3.13
C ASN A 459 2.78 -10.54 3.78
N TYR A 460 1.64 -9.87 3.72
CA TYR A 460 1.49 -8.50 4.23
C TYR A 460 0.58 -8.44 5.48
N GLY A 461 0.64 -9.47 6.32
CA GLY A 461 -0.04 -9.50 7.62
C GLY A 461 0.67 -8.66 8.71
N TYR A 462 -0.06 -8.34 9.79
CA TYR A 462 0.38 -7.52 10.95
C TYR A 462 1.74 -7.89 11.57
N TYR A 463 2.24 -9.11 11.35
CA TYR A 463 3.47 -9.63 11.94
C TYR A 463 4.67 -9.67 10.97
N ASN A 464 4.47 -9.36 9.69
CA ASN A 464 5.48 -9.59 8.64
C ASN A 464 6.40 -8.39 8.38
N ALA A 465 6.37 -7.38 9.26
CA ALA A 465 7.31 -6.25 9.39
C ALA A 465 8.80 -6.64 9.61
N PHE A 466 9.15 -7.90 9.37
CA PHE A 466 10.48 -8.49 9.52
C PHE A 466 10.94 -9.29 8.30
N CYS A 467 10.10 -9.44 7.27
CA CYS A 467 10.42 -10.18 6.03
C CYS A 467 11.18 -9.30 5.03
N LEU A 468 12.48 -9.15 5.26
CA LEU A 468 13.39 -8.36 4.44
C LEU A 468 13.53 -8.91 3.02
N PHE A 469 13.95 -10.17 2.89
CA PHE A 469 14.27 -10.81 1.61
C PHE A 469 13.02 -11.16 0.80
N ASP A 470 11.91 -11.52 1.46
CA ASP A 470 10.63 -11.73 0.75
C ASP A 470 10.17 -10.41 0.10
N THR A 471 10.28 -9.29 0.83
CA THR A 471 9.98 -7.93 0.31
C THR A 471 10.92 -7.56 -0.85
N LEU A 472 12.21 -7.91 -0.76
CA LEU A 472 13.17 -7.66 -1.85
C LEU A 472 12.89 -8.54 -3.09
N ALA A 473 12.47 -9.80 -2.91
CA ALA A 473 12.07 -10.69 -4.00
C ALA A 473 10.75 -10.23 -4.68
N ASP A 474 9.79 -9.74 -3.90
CA ASP A 474 8.60 -9.07 -4.45
C ASP A 474 9.00 -7.80 -5.24
N MET A 475 10.08 -7.10 -4.87
CA MET A 475 10.62 -5.97 -5.64
C MET A 475 11.43 -6.41 -6.87
N GLN A 476 12.07 -7.60 -6.90
CA GLN A 476 12.76 -8.13 -8.10
C GLN A 476 11.81 -8.22 -9.29
N ASN A 477 10.56 -8.63 -9.07
CA ASN A 477 9.54 -8.81 -10.08
C ASN A 477 8.79 -7.50 -10.47
N ARG A 478 9.15 -6.36 -9.88
CA ARG A 478 8.47 -5.06 -10.08
C ARG A 478 9.26 -4.08 -10.93
N VAL A 479 8.54 -3.25 -11.67
CA VAL A 479 9.04 -2.21 -12.58
C VAL A 479 8.68 -0.80 -12.12
N SER A 480 9.44 0.19 -12.61
CA SER A 480 9.21 1.61 -12.36
C SER A 480 9.63 2.46 -13.54
N THR A 481 9.26 3.75 -13.55
CA THR A 481 9.69 4.70 -14.58
C THR A 481 11.01 5.36 -14.22
N ASN A 482 11.25 5.70 -12.94
CA ASN A 482 12.58 6.02 -12.45
C ASN A 482 13.15 4.78 -11.71
N PRO A 483 14.35 4.26 -12.05
CA PRO A 483 14.96 3.15 -11.31
C PRO A 483 15.09 3.36 -9.80
N VAL A 484 15.22 4.61 -9.33
CA VAL A 484 15.28 4.95 -7.89
C VAL A 484 13.97 4.61 -7.16
N ASP A 485 12.83 4.63 -7.86
CA ASP A 485 11.51 4.31 -7.27
C ASP A 485 11.44 2.88 -6.70
N ARG A 486 12.21 1.93 -7.25
CA ARG A 486 12.31 0.56 -6.72
C ARG A 486 12.95 0.54 -5.33
N VAL A 487 13.86 1.46 -5.05
CA VAL A 487 14.47 1.64 -3.73
C VAL A 487 13.56 2.47 -2.82
N ALA A 488 12.89 3.49 -3.36
CA ALA A 488 11.97 4.33 -2.61
C ALA A 488 10.74 3.54 -2.10
N GLY A 489 10.16 2.67 -2.93
CA GLY A 489 9.04 1.79 -2.56
C GLY A 489 9.39 0.73 -1.50
N LEU A 490 10.67 0.51 -1.20
CA LEU A 490 11.12 -0.35 -0.10
C LEU A 490 11.20 0.39 1.25
N ALA A 491 11.20 1.73 1.27
CA ALA A 491 11.48 2.51 2.48
C ALA A 491 10.53 2.17 3.63
N PHE A 492 9.21 2.19 3.38
CA PHE A 492 8.22 1.84 4.40
C PHE A 492 8.17 0.35 4.71
N CYS A 493 8.25 -0.51 3.70
CA CYS A 493 8.23 -1.97 3.89
C CYS A 493 9.40 -2.47 4.75
N LEU A 494 10.55 -1.76 4.73
CA LEU A 494 11.72 -2.08 5.54
C LEU A 494 11.87 -1.15 6.78
N HIS A 495 10.85 -0.35 7.11
CA HIS A 495 10.82 0.62 8.21
C HIS A 495 12.04 1.56 8.26
N ALA A 496 12.52 2.01 7.10
CA ALA A 496 13.60 2.97 6.94
C ALA A 496 13.08 4.35 6.57
N GLN A 497 13.51 5.37 7.31
CA GLN A 497 13.14 6.77 7.11
C GLN A 497 14.29 7.51 6.44
N ARG A 498 14.11 7.85 5.16
CA ARG A 498 15.08 8.57 4.33
C ARG A 498 14.37 9.56 3.41
N VAL A 499 15.00 10.69 3.08
CA VAL A 499 14.49 11.61 2.04
C VAL A 499 14.61 10.94 0.67
N TYR A 500 13.73 11.30 -0.27
CA TYR A 500 13.76 10.85 -1.67
C TYR A 500 14.26 11.97 -2.59
N HIS A 501 15.12 11.62 -3.55
CA HIS A 501 15.67 12.54 -4.54
C HIS A 501 15.59 11.89 -5.93
N GLU A 502 14.85 12.50 -6.88
CA GLU A 502 14.66 11.97 -8.25
C GLU A 502 15.99 11.75 -9.01
N SER A 503 17.09 12.37 -8.56
CA SER A 503 18.42 12.41 -9.21
C SER A 503 19.51 11.53 -8.58
N GLU A 504 19.20 10.68 -7.60
CA GLU A 504 20.15 9.70 -7.04
C GLU A 504 20.48 8.58 -8.05
N THR A 505 21.59 7.87 -7.84
CA THR A 505 21.73 6.52 -8.45
C THR A 505 21.01 5.49 -7.58
N PRO A 506 20.52 4.37 -8.15
CA PRO A 506 19.93 3.29 -7.36
C PRO A 506 20.88 2.67 -6.32
N GLU A 507 22.20 2.71 -6.55
CA GLU A 507 23.19 2.19 -5.58
C GLU A 507 23.37 3.16 -4.39
N ASP A 508 23.46 4.47 -4.64
CA ASP A 508 23.50 5.47 -3.57
C ASP A 508 22.21 5.42 -2.74
N ALA A 509 21.07 5.31 -3.44
CA ALA A 509 19.75 5.17 -2.84
C ALA A 509 19.65 3.91 -1.97
N TRP A 510 20.17 2.78 -2.44
CA TRP A 510 20.20 1.50 -1.72
C TRP A 510 21.13 1.57 -0.52
N THR A 511 22.32 2.15 -0.68
CA THR A 511 23.25 2.39 0.42
C THR A 511 22.62 3.27 1.51
N ALA A 512 21.94 4.36 1.15
CA ALA A 512 21.21 5.20 2.10
C ALA A 512 20.07 4.43 2.80
N LEU A 513 19.33 3.59 2.06
CA LEU A 513 18.27 2.74 2.62
C LEU A 513 18.83 1.73 3.64
N VAL A 514 19.90 1.00 3.31
CA VAL A 514 20.51 0.00 4.23
C VAL A 514 21.18 0.64 5.44
N ASN A 515 21.63 1.89 5.34
CA ASN A 515 22.08 2.65 6.51
C ASN A 515 20.89 2.95 7.46
N ALA A 516 19.73 3.29 6.90
CA ALA A 516 18.53 3.71 7.64
C ALA A 516 17.65 2.57 8.20
N ILE A 517 17.68 1.35 7.63
CA ILE A 517 16.97 0.20 8.22
C ILE A 517 17.54 -0.17 9.61
N SER A 518 16.70 -0.77 10.45
CA SER A 518 17.07 -1.14 11.82
C SER A 518 18.31 -2.05 11.92
N ASN A 519 19.06 -1.93 13.01
CA ASN A 519 20.25 -2.75 13.29
C ASN A 519 19.97 -4.27 13.32
N ARG A 520 18.73 -4.69 13.63
CA ARG A 520 18.26 -6.08 13.51
C ARG A 520 18.09 -6.51 12.04
N MET A 521 17.60 -5.64 11.17
CA MET A 521 17.46 -5.95 9.73
C MET A 521 18.81 -5.92 9.00
N ARG A 522 19.73 -5.03 9.41
CA ARG A 522 21.14 -5.12 9.00
C ARG A 522 21.78 -6.44 9.46
N ALA A 523 21.42 -6.96 10.62
CA ALA A 523 21.84 -8.30 11.04
C ALA A 523 21.28 -9.40 10.12
N LYS A 524 20.02 -9.32 9.65
CA LYS A 524 19.49 -10.25 8.64
C LYS A 524 20.33 -10.25 7.35
N ILE A 525 20.74 -9.07 6.86
CA ILE A 525 21.67 -8.96 5.72
C ILE A 525 22.99 -9.70 6.01
N LEU A 526 23.60 -9.42 7.17
CA LEU A 526 24.88 -10.02 7.56
C LEU A 526 24.81 -11.56 7.67
N PHE A 527 23.76 -12.11 8.28
CA PHE A 527 23.65 -13.54 8.61
C PHE A 527 22.99 -14.43 7.55
N LEU A 528 22.14 -13.88 6.67
CA LEU A 528 21.36 -14.68 5.72
C LEU A 528 21.84 -14.53 4.27
N TYR A 529 22.20 -13.32 3.83
CA TYR A 529 22.68 -13.12 2.47
C TYR A 529 24.07 -13.78 2.31
N PRO A 530 24.22 -14.78 1.41
CA PRO A 530 25.42 -15.62 1.38
C PRO A 530 26.59 -15.04 0.60
N GLY A 531 26.34 -14.05 -0.26
CA GLY A 531 27.37 -13.41 -1.09
C GLY A 531 28.20 -12.36 -0.34
N VAL A 532 29.27 -11.94 -1.02
CA VAL A 532 30.13 -10.80 -0.65
C VAL A 532 29.66 -9.58 -1.44
N GLY A 533 29.61 -8.42 -0.80
CA GLY A 533 29.26 -7.17 -1.45
C GLY A 533 30.26 -6.76 -2.54
N LEU A 534 29.76 -6.44 -3.74
CA LEU A 534 30.60 -5.90 -4.81
C LEU A 534 31.08 -4.47 -4.50
N GLY A 535 30.26 -3.68 -3.80
CA GLY A 535 30.51 -2.27 -3.44
C GLY A 535 31.57 -2.06 -2.35
N CYS A 536 31.56 -0.86 -1.75
CA CYS A 536 32.53 -0.47 -0.71
C CYS A 536 32.38 -1.24 0.61
N LYS A 537 31.15 -1.68 0.95
CA LYS A 537 30.85 -2.55 2.09
C LYS A 537 30.72 -4.00 1.62
N LYS A 538 31.61 -4.89 2.06
CA LYS A 538 31.68 -6.33 1.72
C LYS A 538 30.67 -7.17 2.51
N TRP A 539 30.22 -6.70 3.67
CA TRP A 539 29.25 -7.41 4.50
C TRP A 539 27.82 -7.47 3.92
N ARG A 540 27.44 -6.52 3.04
CA ARG A 540 26.09 -6.34 2.46
C ARG A 540 26.11 -6.40 0.92
N PRO A 541 25.02 -6.79 0.24
CA PRO A 541 24.93 -6.75 -1.22
C PRO A 541 24.83 -5.31 -1.74
N THR A 542 25.26 -5.09 -2.99
CA THR A 542 24.87 -3.92 -3.79
C THR A 542 23.42 -4.05 -4.27
N TRP A 543 22.85 -2.96 -4.78
CA TRP A 543 21.54 -2.97 -5.43
C TRP A 543 21.51 -3.95 -6.60
N GLU A 544 22.55 -3.95 -7.44
CA GLU A 544 22.70 -4.88 -8.56
C GLU A 544 22.59 -6.35 -8.10
N GLN A 545 23.27 -6.73 -7.02
CA GLN A 545 23.18 -8.08 -6.46
C GLN A 545 21.78 -8.39 -5.93
N VAL A 546 21.15 -7.46 -5.22
CA VAL A 546 19.76 -7.62 -4.75
C VAL A 546 18.77 -7.80 -5.90
N MET A 547 19.02 -7.20 -7.07
CA MET A 547 18.11 -7.28 -8.22
C MET A 547 18.42 -8.42 -9.20
N THR A 548 19.52 -9.16 -9.02
CA THR A 548 19.97 -10.20 -9.99
C THR A 548 20.32 -11.56 -9.35
N GLU A 549 20.69 -11.61 -8.08
CA GLU A 549 21.00 -12.87 -7.39
C GLU A 549 19.75 -13.51 -6.73
N PRO A 550 19.70 -14.85 -6.60
CA PRO A 550 18.66 -15.51 -5.82
C PRO A 550 18.79 -15.17 -4.33
N LEU A 551 17.74 -14.58 -3.77
CA LEU A 551 17.71 -14.13 -2.37
C LEU A 551 17.44 -15.30 -1.40
N PRO A 552 17.99 -15.25 -0.17
CA PRO A 552 17.74 -16.27 0.85
C PRO A 552 16.33 -16.16 1.44
N GLU A 553 15.74 -17.31 1.81
CA GLU A 553 14.49 -17.37 2.60
C GLU A 553 14.59 -16.54 3.89
N ASP A 554 13.52 -15.82 4.23
CA ASP A 554 13.45 -15.11 5.51
C ASP A 554 13.28 -16.05 6.69
N VAL A 555 14.32 -16.11 7.53
CA VAL A 555 14.39 -17.02 8.67
C VAL A 555 14.77 -16.29 9.97
N ASP A 556 14.39 -16.91 11.08
CA ASP A 556 14.38 -16.33 12.42
C ASP A 556 15.79 -16.26 13.06
N CYS A 557 16.64 -15.41 12.50
CA CYS A 557 18.00 -15.07 12.96
C CYS A 557 18.03 -13.73 13.74
N TYR A 558 19.03 -13.59 14.62
CA TYR A 558 19.10 -12.46 15.55
C TYR A 558 20.51 -11.94 15.77
N GLY A 559 20.63 -10.62 15.88
CA GLY A 559 21.86 -9.91 16.17
C GLY A 559 21.66 -8.42 15.94
N PHE A 560 22.73 -7.66 16.12
CA PHE A 560 22.71 -6.21 15.97
C PHE A 560 23.97 -5.78 15.20
N VAL A 561 23.74 -5.20 14.03
CA VAL A 561 24.76 -4.47 13.27
C VAL A 561 24.48 -2.99 13.48
N ASP A 562 25.21 -2.39 14.40
CA ASP A 562 25.12 -0.96 14.73
C ASP A 562 25.97 -0.15 13.73
N ARG A 563 25.81 1.18 13.74
CA ARG A 563 26.48 2.10 12.82
C ARG A 563 26.73 3.45 13.47
N HIS A 564 27.76 4.17 13.01
CA HIS A 564 28.03 5.56 13.35
C HIS A 564 28.07 6.40 12.07
N ASP A 565 27.06 7.25 11.87
CA ASP A 565 26.82 7.90 10.57
C ASP A 565 27.89 8.93 10.19
N GLU A 566 28.53 9.59 11.16
CA GLU A 566 29.60 10.57 10.90
C GLU A 566 30.90 9.93 10.38
N THR A 567 31.12 8.64 10.63
CA THR A 567 32.36 7.92 10.27
C THR A 567 32.15 6.83 9.22
N ASP A 568 30.90 6.58 8.81
CA ASP A 568 30.50 5.44 7.97
C ASP A 568 30.93 4.08 8.54
N GLU A 569 31.16 3.97 9.86
CA GLU A 569 31.56 2.73 10.49
C GLU A 569 30.35 1.88 10.87
N ASP A 570 30.23 0.70 10.27
CA ASP A 570 29.32 -0.36 10.71
C ASP A 570 30.08 -1.32 11.65
N TRP A 571 29.43 -1.85 12.69
CA TRP A 571 30.02 -2.91 13.53
C TRP A 571 29.00 -3.93 14.02
N TYR A 572 29.47 -5.17 14.12
CA TYR A 572 28.80 -6.21 14.87
C TYR A 572 29.09 -6.05 16.36
N ASN A 573 28.05 -6.20 17.20
CA ASN A 573 28.10 -5.84 18.61
C ASN A 573 27.60 -6.96 19.54
N CYS A 574 28.26 -7.13 20.68
CA CYS A 574 27.89 -8.01 21.80
C CYS A 574 27.72 -9.52 21.54
N GLY A 575 27.75 -9.99 20.28
CA GLY A 575 27.46 -11.37 19.90
C GLY A 575 28.61 -12.38 20.06
N PRO A 576 28.34 -13.66 19.72
CA PRO A 576 29.30 -14.75 19.78
C PRO A 576 30.30 -14.69 18.61
N CYS A 577 31.57 -14.93 18.91
CA CYS A 577 32.67 -14.91 17.96
C CYS A 577 33.63 -16.09 18.19
N ILE A 578 34.09 -16.72 17.11
CA ILE A 578 35.20 -17.69 17.10
C ILE A 578 36.34 -17.05 16.32
N GLU A 579 37.46 -16.76 16.96
CA GLU A 579 38.59 -16.06 16.33
C GLU A 579 39.22 -16.89 15.20
N GLN A 580 39.38 -18.19 15.42
CA GLN A 580 40.02 -19.13 14.50
C GLN A 580 39.29 -20.48 14.44
N GLY A 581 38.48 -20.66 13.40
CA GLY A 581 37.89 -21.94 13.01
C GLY A 581 38.33 -22.34 11.60
N PHE A 582 38.79 -23.58 11.43
CA PHE A 582 39.16 -24.12 10.12
C PHE A 582 37.94 -24.71 9.43
N VAL A 583 37.61 -24.21 8.24
CA VAL A 583 36.47 -24.65 7.43
C VAL A 583 36.97 -25.55 6.29
N GLN A 584 36.35 -26.71 6.11
CA GLN A 584 36.68 -27.68 5.04
C GLN A 584 35.43 -28.33 4.43
N GLY A 585 35.55 -28.87 3.22
CA GLY A 585 34.49 -29.56 2.49
C GLY A 585 33.51 -28.65 1.71
N LEU A 586 33.70 -27.33 1.71
CA LEU A 586 32.80 -26.36 1.06
C LEU A 586 33.43 -25.61 -0.14
N HIS A 587 34.57 -26.09 -0.63
CA HIS A 587 35.37 -25.43 -1.67
C HIS A 587 34.78 -25.53 -3.09
N ALA A 588 33.97 -26.55 -3.36
CA ALA A 588 33.31 -26.77 -4.65
C ALA A 588 31.81 -26.47 -4.56
N GLY A 589 31.21 -26.00 -5.66
CA GLY A 589 29.75 -25.95 -5.82
C GLY A 589 29.14 -27.34 -5.98
N SER A 590 27.85 -27.47 -5.73
CA SER A 590 27.04 -28.67 -5.95
C SER A 590 26.07 -28.45 -7.11
N VAL A 591 25.28 -29.48 -7.43
CA VAL A 591 24.08 -29.31 -8.25
C VAL A 591 23.14 -28.34 -7.54
N GLU A 592 22.52 -27.45 -8.31
CA GLU A 592 21.55 -26.48 -7.80
C GLU A 592 20.39 -27.16 -7.05
N GLY A 593 19.91 -26.52 -5.97
CA GLY A 593 18.94 -27.12 -5.05
C GLY A 593 19.49 -28.18 -4.08
N VAL A 594 20.78 -28.57 -4.15
CA VAL A 594 21.40 -29.53 -3.22
C VAL A 594 22.31 -28.83 -2.22
N ASP A 595 21.92 -28.84 -0.95
CA ASP A 595 22.77 -28.37 0.17
C ASP A 595 24.16 -29.01 0.18
N ARG A 596 25.17 -28.21 0.51
CA ARG A 596 26.54 -28.69 0.72
C ARG A 596 26.81 -28.84 2.21
N CYS A 597 27.40 -29.97 2.58
CA CYS A 597 27.82 -30.27 3.95
C CYS A 597 29.34 -30.26 4.02
N GLY A 598 29.88 -29.65 5.07
CA GLY A 598 31.30 -29.60 5.36
C GLY A 598 31.55 -29.71 6.86
N GLU A 599 32.76 -29.34 7.27
CA GLU A 599 33.18 -29.37 8.66
C GLU A 599 33.80 -28.05 9.12
N LEU A 600 33.44 -27.63 10.33
CA LEU A 600 34.10 -26.56 11.08
C LEU A 600 34.94 -27.19 12.19
N VAL A 601 36.24 -26.91 12.19
CA VAL A 601 37.20 -27.51 13.10
C VAL A 601 37.86 -26.41 13.95
N VAL A 602 37.63 -26.47 15.26
CA VAL A 602 38.12 -25.49 16.25
C VAL A 602 39.03 -26.16 17.27
N LYS A 603 39.79 -25.36 18.02
CA LYS A 603 40.59 -25.83 19.16
C LYS A 603 40.14 -25.13 20.43
N ASP A 604 39.97 -25.89 21.51
CA ASP A 604 39.70 -25.33 22.84
C ASP A 604 40.99 -24.77 23.51
N ALA A 605 40.84 -24.25 24.73
CA ALA A 605 41.94 -23.68 25.50
C ALA A 605 43.04 -24.71 25.88
N ASP A 606 42.69 -26.00 25.94
CA ASP A 606 43.63 -27.10 26.14
C ASP A 606 44.33 -27.53 24.82
N GLY A 607 44.02 -26.86 23.71
CA GLY A 607 44.52 -27.16 22.37
C GLY A 607 43.87 -28.36 21.70
N LYS A 608 42.86 -28.98 22.33
CA LYS A 608 42.15 -30.15 21.83
C LYS A 608 41.21 -29.75 20.70
N GLN A 609 41.24 -30.55 19.64
CA GLN A 609 40.50 -30.29 18.41
C GLN A 609 39.06 -30.81 18.50
N HIS A 610 38.09 -29.99 18.06
CA HIS A 610 36.68 -30.34 17.98
C HIS A 610 36.16 -30.06 16.56
N THR A 611 35.64 -31.10 15.92
CA THR A 611 35.03 -31.04 14.58
C THR A 611 33.51 -30.98 14.69
N PHE A 612 32.87 -30.03 14.02
CA PHE A 612 31.42 -29.80 13.97
C PHE A 612 30.91 -29.86 12.54
N LYS A 613 29.71 -30.44 12.34
CA LYS A 613 29.08 -30.53 11.02
C LYS A 613 28.41 -29.22 10.64
N ILE A 614 28.74 -28.70 9.47
CA ILE A 614 28.19 -27.45 8.93
C ILE A 614 27.49 -27.68 7.58
N ARG A 615 26.53 -26.83 7.25
CA ARG A 615 25.67 -26.94 6.07
C ARG A 615 25.46 -25.57 5.43
N VAL A 616 25.43 -25.50 4.10
CA VAL A 616 25.10 -24.30 3.32
C VAL A 616 24.01 -24.59 2.28
N THR A 617 23.04 -23.67 2.20
CA THR A 617 21.90 -23.70 1.26
C THR A 617 22.19 -22.90 -0.03
N HIS A 618 23.46 -22.60 -0.33
CA HIS A 618 23.86 -21.71 -1.44
C HIS A 618 25.11 -22.24 -2.15
N GLN A 619 25.39 -21.70 -3.36
CA GLN A 619 26.49 -22.18 -4.20
C GLN A 619 27.80 -21.39 -4.11
N PHE A 620 27.82 -20.21 -3.49
CA PHE A 620 29.06 -19.45 -3.24
C PHE A 620 30.13 -20.35 -2.57
N PRO A 621 31.30 -20.58 -3.20
CA PRO A 621 32.32 -21.49 -2.68
C PRO A 621 33.02 -20.89 -1.47
N ILE A 622 33.33 -21.72 -0.48
CA ILE A 622 34.12 -21.34 0.69
C ILE A 622 35.41 -22.15 0.63
N PRO A 623 36.55 -21.55 0.22
CA PRO A 623 37.84 -22.22 0.18
C PRO A 623 38.21 -22.82 1.54
N GLU A 624 39.05 -23.86 1.53
CA GLU A 624 39.47 -24.50 2.78
C GLU A 624 40.55 -23.66 3.47
N GLY A 625 40.36 -23.37 4.76
CA GLY A 625 41.19 -22.40 5.45
C GLY A 625 40.74 -22.06 6.85
N ALA A 626 41.58 -21.32 7.58
CA ALA A 626 41.26 -20.77 8.88
C ALA A 626 40.56 -19.40 8.73
N TYR A 627 39.42 -19.26 9.38
CA TYR A 627 38.55 -18.09 9.33
C TYR A 627 38.14 -17.64 10.72
N THR A 628 37.70 -16.39 10.82
CA THR A 628 36.96 -15.88 11.97
C THR A 628 35.47 -16.08 11.69
N LEU A 629 34.70 -16.49 12.70
CA LEU A 629 33.26 -16.71 12.56
C LEU A 629 32.45 -15.87 13.55
N LEU A 630 31.43 -15.19 13.05
CA LEU A 630 30.46 -14.42 13.85
C LEU A 630 29.14 -15.19 13.89
N GLY A 631 28.62 -15.55 15.06
CA GLY A 631 27.36 -16.30 15.19
C GLY A 631 26.15 -15.42 15.48
N ASP A 632 24.95 -15.85 15.11
CA ASP A 632 23.70 -15.17 15.49
C ASP A 632 23.33 -15.47 16.97
N PHE A 633 22.57 -14.59 17.65
CA PHE A 633 22.30 -14.69 19.09
C PHE A 633 21.05 -13.97 19.58
N TRP A 634 20.51 -14.43 20.72
CA TRP A 634 19.51 -13.70 21.51
C TRP A 634 20.16 -13.02 22.73
N LEU A 635 19.83 -11.74 22.96
CA LEU A 635 20.27 -11.01 24.16
C LEU A 635 19.77 -11.65 25.46
N TRP A 636 18.54 -12.17 25.45
CA TRP A 636 17.82 -12.71 26.61
C TRP A 636 18.00 -14.23 26.80
N ASP A 637 18.64 -14.91 25.83
CA ASP A 637 18.82 -16.36 25.83
C ASP A 637 20.13 -16.69 25.13
N ARG A 638 21.22 -16.66 25.92
CA ARG A 638 22.57 -17.01 25.47
C ARG A 638 22.86 -18.52 25.52
N GLU A 639 21.95 -19.31 26.10
CA GLU A 639 22.07 -20.76 26.23
C GLU A 639 21.53 -21.48 24.99
N LYS A 640 20.49 -20.94 24.34
CA LYS A 640 20.06 -21.38 23.00
C LYS A 640 21.03 -20.89 21.92
N ALA A 641 22.15 -21.59 21.82
CA ALA A 641 23.06 -21.57 20.69
C ALA A 641 22.29 -21.59 19.35
N ARG A 642 22.45 -20.53 18.55
CA ARG A 642 21.73 -20.30 17.28
C ARG A 642 22.50 -20.80 16.05
N LYS A 643 21.80 -20.80 14.91
CA LYS A 643 22.09 -21.65 13.74
C LYS A 643 23.07 -21.03 12.75
N PHE A 644 23.11 -19.71 12.61
CA PHE A 644 23.75 -19.01 11.51
C PHE A 644 25.09 -18.43 11.94
N TRP A 645 26.11 -18.61 11.12
CA TRP A 645 27.46 -18.11 11.35
C TRP A 645 28.00 -17.46 10.08
N VAL A 646 28.45 -16.22 10.16
CA VAL A 646 29.20 -15.55 9.09
C VAL A 646 30.62 -16.06 9.08
N VAL A 647 31.13 -16.47 7.93
CA VAL A 647 32.54 -16.83 7.72
C VAL A 647 33.24 -15.62 7.10
N GLY A 648 34.38 -15.23 7.65
CA GLY A 648 35.17 -14.11 7.14
C GLY A 648 36.60 -14.07 7.65
N ARG A 649 37.33 -13.03 7.26
CA ARG A 649 38.71 -12.79 7.68
C ARG A 649 38.75 -11.66 8.69
N SER A 650 39.27 -11.94 9.88
CA SER A 650 39.71 -10.89 10.80
C SER A 650 40.96 -10.20 10.22
N LEU A 651 40.99 -8.89 10.36
CA LEU A 651 42.04 -7.97 9.93
C LEU A 651 42.47 -7.12 11.14
N PRO A 652 43.56 -6.33 11.03
CA PRO A 652 43.96 -5.39 12.09
C PRO A 652 42.82 -4.48 12.55
N ASP A 653 42.95 -3.95 13.77
CA ASP A 653 41.98 -3.06 14.42
C ASP A 653 40.56 -3.63 14.59
N ARG A 654 40.45 -4.97 14.67
CA ARG A 654 39.18 -5.73 14.76
C ARG A 654 38.24 -5.49 13.56
N ARG A 655 38.80 -5.25 12.38
CA ARG A 655 38.06 -5.21 11.12
C ARG A 655 37.76 -6.64 10.65
N PHE A 656 36.63 -6.84 9.97
CA PHE A 656 36.16 -8.14 9.51
C PHE A 656 35.67 -8.05 8.06
N GLU A 657 36.35 -8.76 7.15
CA GLU A 657 35.96 -8.94 5.76
C GLU A 657 35.07 -10.19 5.65
N LYS A 658 33.78 -10.02 5.34
CA LYS A 658 32.84 -11.13 5.10
C LYS A 658 33.25 -11.92 3.86
N LEU A 659 33.19 -13.25 3.95
CA LEU A 659 33.38 -14.17 2.82
C LEU A 659 32.09 -14.93 2.46
N SER A 660 31.37 -15.47 3.45
CA SER A 660 30.08 -16.14 3.21
C SER A 660 29.34 -16.41 4.53
N VAL A 661 28.30 -17.27 4.52
CA VAL A 661 27.55 -17.71 5.71
C VAL A 661 27.49 -19.23 5.76
N ILE A 662 27.38 -19.81 6.97
CA ILE A 662 27.21 -21.25 7.19
C ILE A 662 26.14 -21.50 8.27
N LYS A 663 25.57 -22.72 8.27
CA LYS A 663 24.54 -23.14 9.23
C LYS A 663 25.02 -24.35 10.04
N ILE A 664 24.79 -24.35 11.35
CA ILE A 664 24.95 -25.54 12.24
C ILE A 664 23.53 -26.05 12.57
N PRO A 665 22.97 -27.00 11.80
CA PRO A 665 21.55 -27.33 11.88
C PRO A 665 21.18 -28.18 13.11
N ASP A 666 22.09 -29.03 13.59
CA ASP A 666 21.89 -29.91 14.74
C ASP A 666 22.01 -29.15 16.08
N GLU A 667 21.14 -29.43 17.04
CA GLU A 667 21.08 -28.69 18.31
C GLU A 667 22.10 -29.14 19.35
N GLU A 668 22.46 -30.43 19.38
CA GLU A 668 23.46 -30.93 20.31
C GLU A 668 24.87 -30.57 19.85
N GLU A 669 25.11 -30.54 18.53
CA GLU A 669 26.32 -29.93 17.96
C GLU A 669 26.45 -28.45 18.34
N ARG A 670 25.35 -27.69 18.28
CA ARG A 670 25.34 -26.29 18.72
C ARG A 670 25.62 -26.15 20.22
N LYS A 671 24.98 -26.92 21.09
CA LYS A 671 25.25 -26.91 22.54
C LYS A 671 26.71 -27.25 22.85
N ARG A 672 27.25 -28.29 22.18
CA ARG A 672 28.64 -28.72 22.30
C ARG A 672 29.63 -27.61 21.91
N LEU A 673 29.35 -26.85 20.84
CA LEU A 673 30.23 -25.74 20.41
C LEU A 673 30.41 -24.66 21.49
N TYR A 674 29.34 -24.31 22.22
CA TYR A 674 29.43 -23.35 23.32
C TYR A 674 30.08 -23.97 24.57
N GLN A 675 29.85 -25.26 24.84
CA GLN A 675 30.52 -26.00 25.92
C GLN A 675 32.03 -26.16 25.72
N CYS A 676 32.53 -26.12 24.47
CA CYS A 676 33.97 -26.14 24.17
C CYS A 676 34.72 -24.86 24.57
N GLY A 677 34.04 -23.80 25.04
CA GLY A 677 34.69 -22.56 25.52
C GLY A 677 35.34 -21.68 24.43
N VAL A 678 35.25 -22.08 23.15
CA VAL A 678 35.85 -21.38 22.00
C VAL A 678 35.09 -20.12 21.57
N VAL A 679 33.86 -19.94 22.06
CA VAL A 679 32.97 -18.84 21.68
C VAL A 679 33.16 -17.66 22.62
N GLN A 680 33.88 -16.65 22.15
CA GLN A 680 33.98 -15.36 22.84
C GLN A 680 32.68 -14.55 22.69
N TRP A 681 32.45 -13.63 23.61
CA TRP A 681 31.28 -12.74 23.64
C TRP A 681 31.70 -11.30 23.95
N GLY A 682 30.87 -10.31 23.59
CA GLY A 682 31.10 -8.92 23.98
C GLY A 682 32.15 -8.17 23.13
N LEU A 683 32.63 -8.76 22.04
CA LEU A 683 33.51 -8.07 21.11
C LEU A 683 32.73 -7.05 20.27
N LYS A 684 33.30 -5.84 20.10
CA LYS A 684 32.98 -4.91 19.02
C LYS A 684 33.87 -5.26 17.83
N ILE A 685 33.27 -5.58 16.68
CA ILE A 685 33.97 -6.02 15.46
C ILE A 685 33.47 -5.16 14.29
N TYR A 686 34.37 -4.39 13.68
CA TYR A 686 34.03 -3.47 12.59
C TYR A 686 33.85 -4.25 11.28
N LEU A 687 32.74 -4.01 10.58
CA LEU A 687 32.43 -4.71 9.34
C LEU A 687 32.96 -3.92 8.15
N LEU A 688 33.67 -4.61 7.26
CA LEU A 688 34.13 -4.07 5.98
C LEU A 688 33.18 -4.39 4.84
#